data_AF-A0A4R6K4V8-F1
#
_entry.id   AF-A0A4R6K4V8-F1
#
_cell.length_a   1.000
_cell.length_b   1.000
_cell.length_c   1.000
_cell.angle_alpha   90.00
_cell.angle_beta   90.00
_cell.angle_gamma   90.00
#
_symmetry.space_group_name_H-M   'P 1'
#
loop_
_entity.id
_entity.type
_entity.pdbx_description
1 polymer ?
#
loop_
_entity_poly.entity_id
_entity_poly.type
_entity_poly.pdbx_seq_one_letter_code
_entity_poly.pdbx_strand_id
1 'polypeptide(L)'
;MATITVVAPGTQTTVQDVTGRPGMWDVGVPPSGAADELTFALLTAAVGNPATAAGLECVLIGPVLTSDTDRLICVGGAATRATIDDRPIRPGEVVRWPAGSVLDVGPLDGPGMRGYVTFEGGLDVDRTLGSRSTFVLGGFGGHDGRPLAAGDRLPLGRRENLLSPTPVELPVLRDSWQLRVIPGPHGAPDHLTTEGVEAFFATAWTVDHRSDRTGVRLSGPIPEWARTDGGEAGLHPSNVHDSAYPVGGIMLSGDTPVIVGKDGPSLGGFVVPAVVIEADRWMLGQLRPGDSVHLVPVTVEDAAEAIRVRRLWLADLRQEPVPVVSRVSGPERPVVLEKADAGATAPAYEIRCAGERHLLVEAGPAELDLTVRVWIHLLAQALRHDLPDGVTEIVEGVRSLLVATDSARLGLASLAGHLVRLASQLDDPATVVLPAREVTLPIAFDHPEAHEAMRRYSTSVRPDAPWCPDNVEFIRRVNDLPRRDEVFEIIAAATYLVVGLGDVYLGAPVAVPVDPRHRLVTTKYNPARTWTPQNAVGIGGIYLCVYGMEGPGGYQLVGRTVPVWRLTRQDEQPWLLRQFDLIRFTPVTAAELALERAEIKAGRADLRVSPATFSIADVHRIEQEAPVELAAVRAKRRAAFEAERARWGA
;
A
#
# COMPACT_ATOMS: atom_id res chain seq x y z
N MET A 1 -22.53 3.02 -30.29
CA MET A 1 -21.20 3.43 -29.77
C MET A 1 -20.18 2.46 -30.31
N ALA A 2 -19.00 2.92 -30.70
CA ALA A 2 -17.91 2.04 -31.14
C ALA A 2 -17.49 1.12 -30.00
N THR A 3 -17.27 -0.17 -30.28
CA THR A 3 -17.09 -1.19 -29.25
C THR A 3 -16.01 -2.20 -29.64
N ILE A 4 -15.15 -2.54 -28.69
CA ILE A 4 -14.27 -3.72 -28.76
C ILE A 4 -15.01 -4.91 -28.16
N THR A 5 -14.95 -6.05 -28.83
CA THR A 5 -15.41 -7.34 -28.30
C THR A 5 -14.20 -8.22 -27.97
N VAL A 6 -14.18 -8.76 -26.75
CA VAL A 6 -13.16 -9.71 -26.31
C VAL A 6 -13.52 -11.09 -26.84
N VAL A 7 -12.77 -11.60 -27.81
CA VAL A 7 -12.92 -12.96 -28.34
C VAL A 7 -12.30 -13.96 -27.36
N ALA A 8 -11.09 -13.68 -26.90
CA ALA A 8 -10.42 -14.41 -25.82
C ALA A 8 -9.72 -13.42 -24.88
N PRO A 9 -9.79 -13.59 -23.55
CA PRO A 9 -9.31 -12.60 -22.59
C PRO A 9 -7.80 -12.64 -22.34
N GLY A 10 -7.09 -13.67 -22.79
CA GLY A 10 -5.72 -13.95 -22.36
C GLY A 10 -5.68 -14.55 -20.94
N THR A 11 -4.53 -14.48 -20.27
CA THR A 11 -4.40 -15.02 -18.89
C THR A 11 -5.00 -14.08 -17.84
N GLN A 12 -4.61 -12.81 -17.90
CA GLN A 12 -5.17 -11.75 -17.07
C GLN A 12 -4.99 -10.42 -17.81
N THR A 13 -6.08 -9.90 -18.37
CA THR A 13 -6.10 -8.60 -19.05
C THR A 13 -6.99 -7.64 -18.28
N THR A 14 -6.50 -6.45 -17.97
CA THR A 14 -7.25 -5.43 -17.20
C THR A 14 -7.23 -4.09 -17.91
N VAL A 15 -8.25 -3.27 -17.63
CA VAL A 15 -8.26 -1.87 -18.07
C VAL A 15 -7.42 -1.03 -17.12
N GLN A 16 -6.46 -0.30 -17.64
CA GLN A 16 -5.59 0.60 -16.87
C GLN A 16 -5.48 1.96 -17.56
N ASP A 17 -5.25 3.01 -16.77
CA ASP A 17 -4.80 4.31 -17.25
C ASP A 17 -3.38 4.62 -16.78
N VAL A 18 -2.75 5.65 -17.34
CA VAL A 18 -1.36 6.02 -17.01
C VAL A 18 -1.29 6.59 -15.59
N THR A 19 -2.23 7.46 -15.24
CA THR A 19 -2.19 8.26 -14.02
C THR A 19 -2.55 7.45 -12.77
N GLY A 20 -3.32 6.38 -12.92
CA GLY A 20 -3.91 5.68 -11.79
C GLY A 20 -4.85 6.59 -10.99
N ARG A 21 -5.00 6.24 -9.72
CA ARG A 21 -5.90 6.77 -8.69
C ARG A 21 -5.09 7.42 -7.55
N PRO A 22 -4.39 8.54 -7.80
CA PRO A 22 -3.64 9.21 -6.75
C PRO A 22 -4.57 9.88 -5.73
N GLY A 23 -4.01 10.29 -4.58
CA GLY A 23 -4.66 11.17 -3.61
C GLY A 23 -5.48 10.46 -2.53
N MET A 24 -5.39 9.14 -2.42
CA MET A 24 -6.15 8.34 -1.44
C MET A 24 -5.29 7.28 -0.73
N TRP A 25 -3.97 7.46 -0.74
CA TRP A 25 -3.02 6.56 -0.07
C TRP A 25 -3.16 6.60 1.45
N ASP A 26 -3.61 7.75 1.99
CA ASP A 26 -3.89 7.96 3.42
C ASP A 26 -5.03 7.09 3.97
N VAL A 27 -5.87 6.58 3.08
CA VAL A 27 -6.94 5.62 3.37
C VAL A 27 -6.66 4.25 2.76
N GLY A 28 -5.46 4.00 2.23
CA GLY A 28 -5.06 2.72 1.65
C GLY A 28 -5.80 2.33 0.39
N VAL A 29 -6.23 3.31 -0.41
CA VAL A 29 -6.66 3.06 -1.78
C VAL A 29 -5.42 3.18 -2.68
N PRO A 30 -4.99 2.10 -3.32
CA PRO A 30 -3.78 2.16 -4.13
C PRO A 30 -4.01 2.92 -5.44
N PRO A 31 -2.93 3.49 -6.02
CA PRO A 31 -3.03 4.21 -7.28
C PRO A 31 -3.42 3.28 -8.43
N SER A 32 -3.05 2.00 -8.40
CA SER A 32 -3.21 1.12 -9.57
C SER A 32 -2.62 1.78 -10.83
N GLY A 33 -3.26 1.65 -11.99
CA GLY A 33 -2.68 2.08 -13.26
C GLY A 33 -1.75 1.03 -13.82
N ALA A 34 -1.22 1.33 -15.00
CA ALA A 34 -0.28 0.44 -15.67
C ALA A 34 0.95 0.19 -14.78
N ALA A 35 1.32 -1.07 -14.58
CA ALA A 35 2.45 -1.46 -13.75
C ALA A 35 3.79 -1.00 -14.37
N ASP A 36 3.91 -1.12 -15.70
CA ASP A 36 4.93 -0.44 -16.50
C ASP A 36 4.29 0.83 -17.10
N GLU A 37 4.37 1.89 -16.31
CA GLU A 37 3.82 3.20 -16.64
C GLU A 37 4.54 3.91 -17.78
N LEU A 38 5.83 3.61 -18.01
CA LEU A 38 6.61 4.26 -19.06
C LEU A 38 6.15 3.75 -20.43
N THR A 39 6.18 2.43 -20.61
CA THR A 39 5.72 1.81 -21.86
C THR A 39 4.28 2.19 -22.14
N PHE A 40 3.39 2.13 -21.13
CA PHE A 40 1.99 2.47 -21.33
C PHE A 40 1.79 3.94 -21.70
N ALA A 41 2.54 4.88 -21.10
CA ALA A 41 2.49 6.29 -21.45
C ALA A 41 2.99 6.53 -22.89
N LEU A 42 4.09 5.89 -23.30
CA LEU A 42 4.63 6.00 -24.67
C LEU A 42 3.60 5.52 -25.70
N LEU A 43 3.01 4.34 -25.50
CA LEU A 43 2.00 3.80 -26.40
C LEU A 43 0.71 4.64 -26.43
N THR A 44 0.35 5.26 -25.30
CA THR A 44 -0.82 6.15 -25.20
C THR A 44 -0.58 7.42 -25.99
N ALA A 45 0.59 8.05 -25.81
CA ALA A 45 0.98 9.24 -26.56
C ALA A 45 1.17 8.93 -28.05
N ALA A 46 1.67 7.74 -28.40
CA ALA A 46 1.86 7.30 -29.79
C ALA A 46 0.57 7.33 -30.61
N VAL A 47 -0.56 6.91 -30.04
CA VAL A 47 -1.88 6.96 -30.70
C VAL A 47 -2.58 8.33 -30.59
N GLY A 48 -1.91 9.34 -30.05
CA GLY A 48 -2.41 10.71 -29.92
C GLY A 48 -3.33 10.98 -28.72
N ASN A 49 -3.36 10.05 -27.75
CA ASN A 49 -4.26 10.15 -26.59
C ASN A 49 -3.67 11.02 -25.46
N PRO A 50 -4.51 11.66 -24.63
CA PRO A 50 -4.06 12.23 -23.37
C PRO A 50 -3.67 11.14 -22.37
N ALA A 51 -2.83 11.47 -21.39
CA ALA A 51 -2.40 10.53 -20.32
C ALA A 51 -3.56 9.96 -19.47
N THR A 52 -4.75 10.57 -19.52
CA THR A 52 -5.95 10.09 -18.82
C THR A 52 -6.75 9.05 -19.61
N ALA A 53 -6.32 8.72 -20.84
CA ALA A 53 -6.92 7.66 -21.63
C ALA A 53 -6.61 6.30 -21.03
N ALA A 54 -7.59 5.40 -21.09
CA ALA A 54 -7.44 4.02 -20.67
C ALA A 54 -7.13 3.11 -21.86
N GLY A 55 -6.44 2.02 -21.57
CA GLY A 55 -6.05 0.96 -22.48
C GLY A 55 -5.99 -0.37 -21.73
N LEU A 56 -5.32 -1.36 -22.31
CA LEU A 56 -5.24 -2.70 -21.73
C LEU A 56 -3.81 -3.00 -21.26
N GLU A 57 -3.72 -3.57 -20.05
CA GLU A 57 -2.54 -4.27 -19.54
C GLU A 57 -2.85 -5.77 -19.56
N CYS A 58 -1.94 -6.59 -20.10
CA CYS A 58 -2.08 -8.05 -20.13
C CYS A 58 -0.81 -8.76 -19.64
N VAL A 59 -0.99 -9.96 -19.08
CA VAL A 59 0.05 -10.75 -18.40
C VAL A 59 0.12 -12.13 -19.03
N LEU A 60 1.33 -12.64 -19.28
CA LEU A 60 1.67 -13.96 -19.89
C LEU A 60 1.11 -14.25 -21.29
N ILE A 61 -0.19 -14.11 -21.50
CA ILE A 61 -0.87 -14.28 -22.79
C ILE A 61 -1.85 -13.13 -22.92
N GLY A 62 -1.74 -12.38 -24.02
CA GLY A 62 -2.60 -11.24 -24.29
C GLY A 62 -3.98 -11.63 -24.83
N PRO A 63 -4.89 -10.65 -24.97
CA PRO A 63 -6.23 -10.91 -25.46
C PRO A 63 -6.28 -11.08 -26.99
N VAL A 64 -7.36 -11.70 -27.45
CA VAL A 64 -7.83 -11.68 -28.84
C VAL A 64 -9.07 -10.79 -28.90
N LEU A 65 -9.02 -9.77 -29.74
CA LEU A 65 -10.00 -8.69 -29.79
C LEU A 65 -10.53 -8.50 -31.22
N THR A 66 -11.76 -8.04 -31.35
CA THR A 66 -12.32 -7.49 -32.59
C THR A 66 -13.01 -6.16 -32.31
N SER A 67 -13.14 -5.30 -33.32
CA SER A 67 -13.80 -4.00 -33.21
C SER A 67 -14.87 -3.85 -34.30
N ASP A 68 -15.98 -3.21 -33.96
CA ASP A 68 -17.02 -2.84 -34.95
C ASP A 68 -16.67 -1.58 -35.76
N THR A 69 -15.55 -0.93 -35.45
CA THR A 69 -15.07 0.28 -36.12
C THR A 69 -13.56 0.26 -36.30
N ASP A 70 -13.09 0.93 -37.35
CA ASP A 70 -11.66 1.16 -37.56
C ASP A 70 -11.06 1.95 -36.39
N ARG A 71 -9.83 1.63 -35.99
CA ARG A 71 -9.06 2.41 -35.01
C ARG A 71 -7.58 2.42 -35.34
N LEU A 72 -6.87 3.45 -34.86
CA LEU A 72 -5.43 3.31 -34.69
C LEU A 72 -5.16 2.61 -33.36
N ILE A 73 -4.16 1.73 -33.35
CA ILE A 73 -3.69 1.05 -32.14
C ILE A 73 -2.18 1.12 -32.06
N CYS A 74 -1.65 0.94 -30.85
CA CYS A 74 -0.24 0.70 -30.63
C CYS A 74 -0.09 -0.38 -29.56
N VAL A 75 0.88 -1.27 -29.74
CA VAL A 75 1.16 -2.38 -28.81
C VAL A 75 2.61 -2.32 -28.35
N GLY A 76 2.89 -2.82 -27.15
CA GLY A 76 4.25 -2.84 -26.64
C GLY A 76 4.43 -3.49 -25.29
N GLY A 77 5.58 -3.24 -24.67
CA GLY A 77 6.06 -4.01 -23.53
C GLY A 77 6.43 -5.41 -23.98
N ALA A 78 6.02 -6.42 -23.25
CA ALA A 78 6.27 -7.82 -23.59
C ALA A 78 5.44 -8.33 -24.79
N ALA A 79 4.50 -7.53 -25.31
CA ALA A 79 3.65 -7.89 -26.45
C ALA A 79 4.40 -7.75 -27.79
N THR A 80 5.28 -8.71 -28.08
CA THR A 80 6.15 -8.70 -29.27
C THR A 80 5.64 -9.57 -30.43
N ARG A 81 4.55 -10.33 -30.21
CA ARG A 81 3.98 -11.29 -31.17
C ARG A 81 2.59 -10.93 -31.68
N ALA A 82 2.17 -9.70 -31.45
CA ALA A 82 0.83 -9.29 -31.83
C ALA A 82 0.64 -9.32 -33.36
N THR A 83 -0.58 -9.62 -33.79
CA THR A 83 -0.97 -9.67 -35.20
C THR A 83 -2.34 -9.02 -35.44
N ILE A 84 -2.57 -8.55 -36.66
CA ILE A 84 -3.90 -8.22 -37.18
C ILE A 84 -4.19 -9.14 -38.36
N ASP A 85 -5.22 -9.99 -38.26
CA ASP A 85 -5.55 -11.02 -39.25
C ASP A 85 -4.29 -11.81 -39.69
N ASP A 86 -3.56 -12.36 -38.71
CA ASP A 86 -2.30 -13.12 -38.84
C ASP A 86 -1.11 -12.33 -39.41
N ARG A 87 -1.24 -11.02 -39.64
CA ARG A 87 -0.13 -10.15 -40.06
C ARG A 87 0.57 -9.55 -38.84
N PRO A 88 1.89 -9.78 -38.65
CA PRO A 88 2.62 -9.23 -37.51
C PRO A 88 2.56 -7.70 -37.45
N ILE A 89 2.41 -7.17 -36.24
CA ILE A 89 2.56 -5.74 -35.96
C ILE A 89 3.83 -5.51 -35.16
N ARG A 90 4.55 -4.43 -35.47
CA ARG A 90 5.79 -4.09 -34.77
C ARG A 90 5.45 -3.34 -33.47
N PRO A 91 6.02 -3.74 -32.31
CA PRO A 91 5.83 -2.98 -31.07
C PRO A 91 6.28 -1.53 -31.23
N GLY A 92 5.49 -0.59 -30.68
CA GLY A 92 5.75 0.85 -30.78
C GLY A 92 5.32 1.50 -32.10
N GLU A 93 4.93 0.73 -33.12
CA GLU A 93 4.35 1.28 -34.35
C GLU A 93 2.85 1.52 -34.22
N VAL A 94 2.40 2.69 -34.70
CA VAL A 94 0.97 3.01 -34.81
C VAL A 94 0.43 2.38 -36.07
N VAL A 95 -0.53 1.47 -35.92
CA VAL A 95 -1.12 0.73 -37.04
C VAL A 95 -2.63 0.93 -37.09
N ARG A 96 -3.19 0.87 -38.31
CA ARG A 96 -4.64 0.82 -38.50
C ARG A 96 -5.14 -0.59 -38.21
N TRP A 97 -6.11 -0.68 -37.31
CA TRP A 97 -6.91 -1.86 -37.02
C TRP A 97 -8.30 -1.71 -37.66
N PRO A 98 -8.57 -2.39 -38.79
CA PRO A 98 -9.86 -2.27 -39.49
C PRO A 98 -11.02 -2.90 -38.71
N ALA A 99 -12.23 -2.39 -38.94
CA ALA A 99 -13.45 -2.99 -38.42
C ALA A 99 -13.59 -4.46 -38.87
N GLY A 100 -13.98 -5.33 -37.96
CA GLY A 100 -14.15 -6.77 -38.18
C GLY A 100 -12.85 -7.59 -38.17
N SER A 101 -11.67 -6.96 -38.30
CA SER A 101 -10.38 -7.65 -38.19
C SER A 101 -10.11 -8.13 -36.76
N VAL A 102 -9.32 -9.19 -36.65
CA VAL A 102 -8.91 -9.79 -35.38
C VAL A 102 -7.54 -9.26 -34.99
N LEU A 103 -7.45 -8.62 -33.82
CA LEU A 103 -6.20 -8.32 -33.14
C LEU A 103 -5.89 -9.45 -32.16
N ASP A 104 -4.85 -10.22 -32.41
CA ASP A 104 -4.34 -11.23 -31.46
C ASP A 104 -3.03 -10.73 -30.88
N VAL A 105 -2.98 -10.50 -29.56
CA VAL A 105 -1.75 -10.04 -28.88
C VAL A 105 -0.74 -11.17 -28.69
N GLY A 106 -1.20 -12.42 -28.67
CA GLY A 106 -0.36 -13.62 -28.59
C GLY A 106 0.30 -13.84 -27.22
N PRO A 107 1.20 -14.84 -27.14
CA PRO A 107 1.99 -15.10 -25.94
C PRO A 107 3.05 -14.03 -25.72
N LEU A 108 3.26 -13.67 -24.45
CA LEU A 108 4.34 -12.82 -23.98
C LEU A 108 5.48 -13.74 -23.55
N ASP A 109 6.30 -14.23 -24.47
CA ASP A 109 7.31 -15.26 -24.18
C ASP A 109 8.76 -14.80 -24.36
N GLY A 110 8.96 -13.51 -24.66
CA GLY A 110 10.25 -12.83 -24.51
C GLY A 110 10.48 -12.27 -23.10
N PRO A 111 11.57 -11.49 -22.90
CA PRO A 111 11.81 -10.75 -21.66
C PRO A 111 10.67 -9.80 -21.29
N GLY A 112 10.48 -9.55 -20.00
CA GLY A 112 9.46 -8.65 -19.46
C GLY A 112 8.07 -9.27 -19.32
N MET A 113 7.34 -9.08 -18.22
CA MET A 113 6.11 -9.84 -17.88
C MET A 113 4.81 -9.33 -18.51
N ARG A 114 4.74 -8.04 -18.87
CA ARG A 114 3.47 -7.35 -19.18
C ARG A 114 3.47 -6.70 -20.55
N GLY A 115 2.40 -6.94 -21.29
CA GLY A 115 2.12 -6.36 -22.59
C GLY A 115 0.99 -5.33 -22.51
N TYR A 116 0.99 -4.37 -23.42
CA TYR A 116 0.02 -3.28 -23.43
C TYR A 116 -0.58 -3.06 -24.81
N VAL A 117 -1.86 -2.66 -24.82
CA VAL A 117 -2.58 -2.25 -26.04
C VAL A 117 -3.27 -0.91 -25.78
N THR A 118 -2.99 0.07 -26.63
CA THR A 118 -3.67 1.38 -26.61
C THR A 118 -4.47 1.57 -27.89
N PHE A 119 -5.58 2.29 -27.77
CA PHE A 119 -6.53 2.54 -28.86
C PHE A 119 -6.71 4.04 -29.04
N GLU A 120 -6.78 4.52 -30.27
CA GLU A 120 -7.20 5.90 -30.58
C GLU A 120 -8.49 6.26 -29.83
N GLY A 121 -8.46 7.36 -29.07
CA GLY A 121 -9.56 7.81 -28.21
C GLY A 121 -9.67 7.10 -26.85
N GLY A 122 -8.90 6.03 -26.63
CA GLY A 122 -8.90 5.23 -25.39
C GLY A 122 -10.17 4.40 -25.18
N LEU A 123 -10.22 3.68 -24.06
CA LEU A 123 -11.42 2.98 -23.60
C LEU A 123 -12.30 3.92 -22.77
N ASP A 124 -13.59 3.98 -23.10
CA ASP A 124 -14.58 4.86 -22.45
C ASP A 124 -15.31 4.15 -21.31
N VAL A 125 -14.53 3.60 -20.37
CA VAL A 125 -15.07 3.02 -19.13
C VAL A 125 -15.29 4.11 -18.08
N ASP A 126 -16.21 3.86 -17.14
CA ASP A 126 -16.51 4.78 -16.05
C ASP A 126 -15.28 5.05 -15.18
N ARG A 127 -15.14 6.31 -14.74
CA ARG A 127 -14.18 6.65 -13.68
C ARG A 127 -14.80 6.27 -12.34
N THR A 128 -14.25 5.24 -11.72
CA THR A 128 -14.40 5.04 -10.27
C THR A 128 -13.40 5.98 -9.59
N LEU A 129 -13.68 6.63 -8.45
CA LEU A 129 -12.70 7.39 -7.64
C LEU A 129 -11.64 8.19 -8.44
N GLY A 130 -12.05 8.92 -9.50
CA GLY A 130 -11.18 9.75 -10.33
C GLY A 130 -10.42 9.04 -11.49
N SER A 131 -10.39 7.71 -11.55
CA SER A 131 -9.57 6.93 -12.51
C SER A 131 -10.29 5.71 -13.10
N ARG A 132 -9.89 5.34 -14.31
CA ARG A 132 -10.37 4.17 -15.06
C ARG A 132 -9.59 2.90 -14.75
N SER A 133 -8.57 2.97 -13.90
CA SER A 133 -7.74 1.85 -13.55
C SER A 133 -8.47 0.79 -12.72
N THR A 134 -8.24 -0.47 -13.08
CA THR A 134 -8.79 -1.64 -12.38
C THR A 134 -7.94 -1.93 -11.14
N PHE A 135 -8.56 -1.94 -9.96
CA PHE A 135 -7.97 -2.53 -8.76
C PHE A 135 -8.65 -3.87 -8.50
N VAL A 136 -8.04 -4.95 -8.99
CA VAL A 136 -8.64 -6.30 -9.00
C VAL A 136 -8.96 -6.79 -7.58
N LEU A 137 -8.04 -6.56 -6.65
CA LEU A 137 -8.19 -6.95 -5.25
C LEU A 137 -9.36 -6.22 -4.57
N GLY A 138 -9.54 -4.93 -4.86
CA GLY A 138 -10.68 -4.16 -4.34
C GLY A 138 -11.99 -4.40 -5.10
N GLY A 139 -11.94 -5.06 -6.27
CA GLY A 139 -13.12 -5.35 -7.08
C GLY A 139 -13.79 -4.11 -7.68
N PHE A 140 -13.02 -3.08 -8.05
CA PHE A 140 -13.57 -1.85 -8.65
C PHE A 140 -12.65 -1.20 -9.70
N GLY A 141 -13.23 -0.27 -10.46
CA GLY A 141 -12.56 0.40 -11.58
C GLY A 141 -12.47 -0.47 -12.85
N GLY A 142 -12.01 0.11 -13.95
CA GLY A 142 -11.90 -0.58 -15.23
C GLY A 142 -13.22 -1.16 -15.73
N HIS A 143 -13.20 -2.44 -16.11
CA HIS A 143 -14.38 -3.18 -16.54
C HIS A 143 -14.89 -4.06 -15.39
N ASP A 144 -15.96 -3.62 -14.73
CA ASP A 144 -16.60 -4.30 -13.60
C ASP A 144 -15.64 -4.67 -12.44
N GLY A 145 -14.52 -3.97 -12.29
CA GLY A 145 -13.56 -4.24 -11.22
C GLY A 145 -12.76 -5.53 -11.36
N ARG A 146 -12.74 -6.15 -12.55
CA ARG A 146 -12.15 -7.49 -12.77
C ARG A 146 -11.30 -7.56 -14.05
N PRO A 147 -10.49 -8.63 -14.20
CA PRO A 147 -9.96 -9.00 -15.50
C PRO A 147 -11.08 -9.26 -16.52
N LEU A 148 -10.75 -9.02 -17.79
CA LEU A 148 -11.65 -9.26 -18.91
C LEU A 148 -12.00 -10.75 -19.04
N ALA A 149 -13.18 -11.01 -19.59
CA ALA A 149 -13.73 -12.32 -19.90
C ALA A 149 -14.13 -12.40 -21.38
N ALA A 150 -14.21 -13.61 -21.92
CA ALA A 150 -14.71 -13.82 -23.28
C ALA A 150 -16.15 -13.28 -23.41
N GLY A 151 -16.39 -12.52 -24.49
CA GLY A 151 -17.68 -11.88 -24.76
C GLY A 151 -17.83 -10.48 -24.15
N ASP A 152 -16.90 -10.03 -23.30
CA ASP A 152 -16.93 -8.66 -22.78
C ASP A 152 -16.92 -7.63 -23.92
N ARG A 153 -17.66 -6.55 -23.72
CA ARG A 153 -17.81 -5.46 -24.68
C ARG A 153 -17.35 -4.15 -24.04
N LEU A 154 -16.28 -3.57 -24.59
CA LEU A 154 -15.65 -2.36 -24.06
C LEU A 154 -15.94 -1.19 -25.00
N PRO A 155 -16.59 -0.11 -24.51
CA PRO A 155 -16.82 1.07 -25.34
C PRO A 155 -15.50 1.78 -25.66
N LEU A 156 -15.38 2.27 -26.89
CA LEU A 156 -14.27 3.09 -27.34
C LEU A 156 -14.61 4.57 -27.26
N GLY A 157 -13.64 5.38 -26.81
CA GLY A 157 -13.74 6.82 -26.74
C GLY A 157 -13.80 7.51 -28.11
N ARG A 158 -14.02 8.82 -28.08
CA ARG A 158 -14.11 9.66 -29.29
C ARG A 158 -12.72 9.90 -29.90
N ARG A 159 -12.68 10.05 -31.23
CA ARG A 159 -11.46 10.38 -32.00
C ARG A 159 -11.17 11.89 -31.97
N GLU A 160 -11.09 12.46 -30.78
CA GLU A 160 -10.79 13.89 -30.57
C GLU A 160 -9.31 14.05 -30.16
N ASN A 161 -8.41 13.34 -30.85
CA ASN A 161 -6.99 13.36 -30.54
C ASN A 161 -6.43 14.79 -30.64
N LEU A 162 -5.73 15.21 -29.60
CA LEU A 162 -5.09 16.53 -29.55
C LEU A 162 -3.70 16.52 -30.22
N LEU A 163 -3.14 15.33 -30.47
CA LEU A 163 -1.79 15.13 -31.01
C LEU A 163 -1.81 14.18 -32.21
N SER A 164 -0.89 14.40 -33.15
CA SER A 164 -0.71 13.54 -34.31
C SER A 164 -0.08 12.21 -33.91
N PRO A 165 -0.63 11.06 -34.37
CA PRO A 165 -0.05 9.76 -34.06
C PRO A 165 1.40 9.66 -34.54
N THR A 166 2.28 9.14 -33.68
CA THR A 166 3.73 9.09 -33.92
C THR A 166 4.27 7.76 -33.38
N PRO A 167 5.02 6.97 -34.17
CA PRO A 167 5.70 5.78 -33.67
C PRO A 167 6.66 6.12 -32.52
N VAL A 168 6.87 5.16 -31.61
CA VAL A 168 7.73 5.34 -30.44
C VAL A 168 8.74 4.22 -30.33
N GLU A 169 9.96 4.57 -29.91
CA GLU A 169 10.92 3.58 -29.44
C GLU A 169 10.56 3.16 -28.02
N LEU A 170 10.52 1.84 -27.79
CA LEU A 170 10.19 1.26 -26.50
C LEU A 170 11.45 0.90 -25.71
N PRO A 171 11.40 0.94 -24.37
CA PRO A 171 12.50 0.45 -23.54
C PRO A 171 12.85 -1.01 -23.85
N VAL A 172 14.15 -1.32 -23.89
CA VAL A 172 14.63 -2.69 -24.10
C VAL A 172 14.41 -3.51 -22.83
N LEU A 173 13.65 -4.60 -22.95
CA LEU A 173 13.36 -5.53 -21.86
C LEU A 173 14.48 -6.58 -21.73
N ARG A 174 14.80 -6.97 -20.50
CA ARG A 174 15.88 -7.91 -20.16
C ARG A 174 15.41 -8.91 -19.09
N ASP A 175 16.27 -9.86 -18.75
CA ASP A 175 16.11 -10.82 -17.65
C ASP A 175 17.03 -10.49 -16.44
N SER A 176 17.94 -9.54 -16.62
CA SER A 176 18.79 -8.97 -15.57
C SER A 176 18.63 -7.45 -15.52
N TRP A 177 18.32 -6.96 -14.32
CA TRP A 177 17.87 -5.60 -14.09
C TRP A 177 18.76 -4.91 -13.06
N GLN A 178 19.03 -3.63 -13.31
CA GLN A 178 19.58 -2.71 -12.32
C GLN A 178 18.48 -1.73 -11.96
N LEU A 179 18.05 -1.75 -10.69
CA LEU A 179 17.06 -0.82 -10.17
C LEU A 179 17.78 0.27 -9.39
N ARG A 180 17.70 1.52 -9.86
CA ARG A 180 18.22 2.64 -9.09
C ARG A 180 17.33 2.92 -7.89
N VAL A 181 17.95 3.09 -6.73
CA VAL A 181 17.26 3.25 -5.45
C VAL A 181 17.87 4.39 -4.63
N ILE A 182 17.05 5.03 -3.81
CA ILE A 182 17.50 5.93 -2.75
C ILE A 182 17.55 5.12 -1.45
N PRO A 183 18.69 5.02 -0.75
CA PRO A 183 18.76 4.40 0.56
C PRO A 183 17.86 5.12 1.59
N GLY A 184 17.34 4.36 2.56
CA GLY A 184 16.43 4.83 3.59
C GLY A 184 14.93 4.66 3.26
N PRO A 185 14.05 5.04 4.21
CA PRO A 185 14.36 5.75 5.46
C PRO A 185 14.95 4.87 6.60
N HIS A 186 14.74 3.56 6.57
CA HIS A 186 15.08 2.63 7.66
C HIS A 186 16.25 1.70 7.29
N GLY A 187 17.48 2.13 7.52
CA GLY A 187 18.71 1.42 7.14
C GLY A 187 19.72 1.36 8.29
N ALA A 188 21.01 1.30 7.96
CA ALA A 188 22.06 1.27 8.98
C ALA A 188 22.35 2.66 9.60
N PRO A 189 22.74 2.73 10.89
CA PRO A 189 22.95 1.59 11.81
C PRO A 189 21.71 1.21 12.64
N ASP A 190 20.57 1.90 12.48
CA ASP A 190 19.45 1.78 13.43
C ASP A 190 18.69 0.45 13.29
N HIS A 191 18.54 -0.06 12.07
CA HIS A 191 17.76 -1.25 11.77
C HIS A 191 18.59 -2.39 11.18
N LEU A 192 19.53 -2.05 10.31
CA LEU A 192 20.48 -2.99 9.71
C LEU A 192 21.88 -2.68 10.22
N THR A 193 22.75 -3.70 10.30
CA THR A 193 24.18 -3.47 10.51
C THR A 193 24.79 -2.76 9.29
N THR A 194 25.96 -2.14 9.44
CA THR A 194 26.67 -1.53 8.31
C THR A 194 27.00 -2.59 7.26
N GLU A 195 27.48 -3.76 7.70
CA GLU A 195 27.77 -4.91 6.86
C GLU A 195 26.49 -5.45 6.19
N GLY A 196 25.38 -5.47 6.93
CA GLY A 196 24.09 -5.92 6.43
C GLY A 196 23.54 -5.04 5.31
N VAL A 197 23.66 -3.71 5.43
CA VAL A 197 23.21 -2.80 4.37
C VAL A 197 24.14 -2.84 3.15
N GLU A 198 25.45 -3.02 3.34
CA GLU A 198 26.40 -3.25 2.25
C GLU A 198 26.08 -4.53 1.48
N ALA A 199 25.86 -5.64 2.20
CA ALA A 199 25.46 -6.91 1.60
C ALA A 199 24.13 -6.81 0.86
N PHE A 200 23.16 -6.06 1.41
CA PHE A 200 21.85 -5.86 0.80
C PHE A 200 21.94 -5.22 -0.61
N PHE A 201 22.79 -4.21 -0.78
CA PHE A 201 23.00 -3.56 -2.09
C PHE A 201 23.97 -4.33 -3.00
N ALA A 202 24.93 -5.06 -2.44
CA ALA A 202 25.87 -5.88 -3.23
C ALA A 202 25.23 -7.15 -3.80
N THR A 203 24.11 -7.59 -3.25
CA THR A 203 23.43 -8.84 -3.63
C THR A 203 22.75 -8.76 -5.00
N ALA A 204 22.95 -9.81 -5.79
CA ALA A 204 22.13 -10.13 -6.96
C ALA A 204 20.85 -10.87 -6.51
N TRP A 205 19.76 -10.14 -6.33
CA TRP A 205 18.49 -10.71 -5.88
C TRP A 205 17.81 -11.50 -7.00
N THR A 206 17.02 -12.52 -6.65
CA THR A 206 16.17 -13.26 -7.60
C THR A 206 14.71 -12.91 -7.37
N VAL A 207 13.95 -12.63 -8.44
CA VAL A 207 12.50 -12.39 -8.33
C VAL A 207 11.76 -13.68 -7.98
N ASP A 208 11.02 -13.67 -6.87
CA ASP A 208 10.25 -14.82 -6.39
C ASP A 208 8.93 -14.98 -7.17
N HIS A 209 8.51 -16.23 -7.37
CA HIS A 209 7.28 -16.61 -8.10
C HIS A 209 5.97 -16.09 -7.47
N ARG A 210 5.98 -15.66 -6.21
CA ARG A 210 4.83 -15.07 -5.50
C ARG A 210 4.68 -13.56 -5.72
N SER A 211 5.39 -12.99 -6.70
CA SER A 211 5.31 -11.58 -7.07
C SER A 211 4.07 -11.28 -7.91
N ASP A 212 3.43 -10.14 -7.65
CA ASP A 212 2.25 -9.67 -8.38
C ASP A 212 2.17 -8.13 -8.39
N ARG A 213 1.00 -7.55 -8.70
CA ARG A 213 0.80 -6.10 -8.71
C ARG A 213 0.88 -5.44 -7.32
N THR A 214 0.71 -6.21 -6.25
CA THR A 214 0.84 -5.72 -4.86
C THR A 214 2.29 -5.52 -4.47
N GLY A 215 3.19 -6.34 -5.01
CA GLY A 215 4.61 -6.17 -4.81
C GLY A 215 5.46 -7.26 -5.44
N VAL A 216 6.72 -6.88 -5.70
CA VAL A 216 7.75 -7.77 -6.23
C VAL A 216 8.57 -8.31 -5.06
N ARG A 217 8.51 -9.62 -4.85
CA ARG A 217 9.22 -10.31 -3.77
C ARG A 217 10.59 -10.74 -4.26
N LEU A 218 11.60 -10.54 -3.42
CA LEU A 218 12.97 -10.91 -3.73
C LEU A 218 13.42 -12.08 -2.86
N SER A 219 14.10 -13.04 -3.47
CA SER A 219 14.80 -14.14 -2.82
C SER A 219 16.30 -13.86 -2.80
N GLY A 220 16.94 -14.12 -1.66
CA GLY A 220 18.35 -13.87 -1.44
C GLY A 220 18.74 -14.12 0.02
N PRO A 221 19.92 -13.63 0.46
CA PRO A 221 20.38 -13.76 1.83
C PRO A 221 19.46 -13.02 2.81
N ILE A 222 19.44 -13.49 4.05
CA ILE A 222 18.71 -12.85 5.15
C ILE A 222 19.41 -11.53 5.50
N PRO A 223 18.68 -10.41 5.64
CA PRO A 223 19.26 -9.15 6.10
C PRO A 223 19.86 -9.27 7.50
N GLU A 224 21.02 -8.63 7.73
CA GLU A 224 21.62 -8.58 9.06
C GLU A 224 21.04 -7.42 9.88
N TRP A 225 20.39 -7.77 10.99
CA TRP A 225 19.65 -6.85 11.85
C TRP A 225 20.54 -6.23 12.93
N ALA A 226 20.42 -4.91 13.14
CA ALA A 226 21.11 -4.19 14.23
C ALA A 226 20.39 -4.29 15.59
N ARG A 227 19.17 -4.81 15.59
CA ARG A 227 18.31 -4.97 16.77
C ARG A 227 17.78 -6.39 16.87
N THR A 228 17.40 -6.80 18.08
CA THR A 228 16.94 -8.15 18.38
C THR A 228 15.44 -8.36 18.14
N ASP A 229 14.65 -7.28 18.19
CA ASP A 229 13.20 -7.30 17.98
C ASP A 229 12.67 -5.88 17.64
N GLY A 230 11.36 -5.78 17.41
CA GLY A 230 10.65 -4.53 17.13
C GLY A 230 9.91 -3.94 18.33
N GLY A 231 10.14 -4.42 19.56
CA GLY A 231 9.45 -3.98 20.76
C GLY A 231 7.93 -4.15 20.69
N GLU A 232 7.18 -3.11 21.07
CA GLU A 232 5.70 -3.13 21.08
C GLU A 232 5.08 -3.27 19.68
N ALA A 233 5.85 -3.00 18.61
CA ALA A 233 5.40 -3.15 17.23
C ALA A 233 5.43 -4.60 16.73
N GLY A 234 6.19 -5.48 17.39
CA GLY A 234 6.26 -6.91 17.05
C GLY A 234 7.59 -7.57 17.41
N LEU A 235 7.59 -8.90 17.39
CA LEU A 235 8.72 -9.74 17.79
C LEU A 235 9.88 -9.76 16.79
N HIS A 236 9.63 -9.43 15.52
CA HIS A 236 10.66 -9.49 14.50
C HIS A 236 11.48 -8.18 14.47
N PRO A 237 12.82 -8.22 14.30
CA PRO A 237 13.66 -7.04 14.10
C PRO A 237 13.26 -6.13 12.94
N SER A 238 12.39 -6.58 12.03
CA SER A 238 11.86 -5.74 10.97
C SER A 238 10.62 -4.95 11.36
N ASN A 239 10.00 -5.23 12.51
CA ASN A 239 8.74 -4.61 12.91
C ASN A 239 8.92 -3.19 13.42
N VAL A 240 8.17 -2.25 12.84
CA VAL A 240 8.08 -0.86 13.30
C VAL A 240 6.62 -0.51 13.59
N HIS A 241 6.39 0.51 14.41
CA HIS A 241 5.05 1.07 14.57
C HIS A 241 4.52 1.49 13.20
N ASP A 242 3.29 1.11 12.90
CA ASP A 242 2.79 1.13 11.54
C ASP A 242 2.90 2.54 10.91
N SER A 243 3.57 2.57 9.75
CA SER A 243 4.02 3.74 9.03
C SER A 243 3.68 3.57 7.55
N ALA A 244 3.58 4.67 6.82
CA ALA A 244 3.24 4.60 5.40
C ALA A 244 4.44 4.21 4.54
N TYR A 245 4.19 3.38 3.54
CA TYR A 245 5.16 2.99 2.53
C TYR A 245 5.00 3.87 1.29
N PRO A 246 6.10 4.36 0.69
CA PRO A 246 6.03 4.87 -0.67
C PRO A 246 5.86 3.71 -1.65
N VAL A 247 5.12 3.93 -2.75
CA VAL A 247 5.16 3.01 -3.90
C VAL A 247 6.60 2.89 -4.39
N GLY A 248 7.09 1.68 -4.62
CA GLY A 248 8.50 1.39 -4.90
C GLY A 248 9.38 1.30 -3.66
N GLY A 249 8.86 1.54 -2.45
CA GLY A 249 9.56 1.26 -1.20
C GLY A 249 9.82 -0.23 -1.06
N ILE A 250 11.04 -0.61 -0.68
CA ILE A 250 11.40 -2.00 -0.44
C ILE A 250 11.17 -2.28 1.04
N MET A 251 10.05 -2.92 1.39
CA MET A 251 9.77 -3.32 2.77
C MET A 251 10.44 -4.65 3.10
N LEU A 252 10.96 -4.80 4.32
CA LEU A 252 11.46 -6.09 4.83
C LEU A 252 10.35 -6.78 5.65
N SER A 253 9.51 -7.55 4.98
CA SER A 253 8.42 -8.31 5.59
C SER A 253 8.98 -9.56 6.27
N GLY A 254 9.28 -9.47 7.56
CA GLY A 254 10.20 -10.40 8.20
C GLY A 254 11.59 -10.26 7.57
N ASP A 255 12.17 -11.37 7.13
CA ASP A 255 13.46 -11.41 6.42
C ASP A 255 13.33 -11.30 4.89
N THR A 256 12.12 -11.17 4.35
CA THR A 256 11.88 -11.15 2.91
C THR A 256 11.72 -9.72 2.39
N PRO A 257 12.60 -9.24 1.48
CA PRO A 257 12.41 -7.97 0.80
C PRO A 257 11.23 -8.04 -0.19
N VAL A 258 10.36 -7.04 -0.14
CA VAL A 258 9.23 -6.88 -1.04
C VAL A 258 9.16 -5.43 -1.52
N ILE A 259 9.29 -5.21 -2.82
CA ILE A 259 9.13 -3.89 -3.43
C ILE A 259 7.64 -3.60 -3.57
N VAL A 260 7.14 -2.56 -2.90
CA VAL A 260 5.72 -2.16 -2.92
C VAL A 260 5.29 -1.79 -4.33
N GLY A 261 4.31 -2.52 -4.87
CA GLY A 261 3.78 -2.32 -6.22
C GLY A 261 2.68 -1.27 -6.28
N LYS A 262 2.11 -1.06 -7.47
CA LYS A 262 1.05 -0.08 -7.70
C LYS A 262 -0.29 -0.44 -7.07
N ASP A 263 -0.52 -1.73 -6.81
CA ASP A 263 -1.67 -2.24 -6.05
C ASP A 263 -1.24 -2.65 -4.63
N GLY A 264 -0.09 -2.14 -4.17
CA GLY A 264 0.53 -2.50 -2.90
C GLY A 264 -0.07 -1.80 -1.68
N PRO A 265 0.33 -2.24 -0.48
CA PRO A 265 -0.20 -1.73 0.77
C PRO A 265 0.30 -0.30 1.04
N SER A 266 -0.55 0.55 1.64
CA SER A 266 -0.13 1.90 2.05
C SER A 266 0.52 1.90 3.42
N LEU A 267 -0.22 1.57 4.47
CA LEU A 267 0.24 1.61 5.85
C LEU A 267 0.61 0.21 6.30
N GLY A 268 1.72 0.08 7.02
CA GLY A 268 2.13 -1.18 7.63
C GLY A 268 3.34 -1.06 8.53
N GLY A 269 3.67 -2.16 9.22
CA GLY A 269 4.66 -2.15 10.30
C GLY A 269 5.97 -2.85 10.01
N PHE A 270 6.61 -2.55 8.87
CA PHE A 270 7.92 -3.08 8.48
C PHE A 270 8.90 -1.97 8.09
N VAL A 271 10.20 -2.19 8.32
CA VAL A 271 11.24 -1.26 7.87
C VAL A 271 11.32 -1.18 6.34
N VAL A 272 11.82 -0.05 5.85
CA VAL A 272 12.05 0.26 4.42
C VAL A 272 13.50 0.73 4.24
N PRO A 273 14.45 -0.15 3.91
CA PRO A 273 15.86 0.20 3.69
C PRO A 273 16.16 1.00 2.43
N ALA A 274 15.29 0.98 1.42
CA ALA A 274 15.49 1.73 0.19
C ALA A 274 14.17 1.95 -0.57
N VAL A 275 14.16 2.91 -1.50
CA VAL A 275 13.01 3.22 -2.36
C VAL A 275 13.46 3.29 -3.81
N VAL A 276 12.78 2.56 -4.70
CA VAL A 276 13.00 2.62 -6.16
C VAL A 276 12.59 3.99 -6.70
N ILE A 277 13.50 4.62 -7.45
CA ILE A 277 13.26 5.94 -8.04
C ILE A 277 12.10 5.89 -9.04
N GLU A 278 11.31 6.95 -9.14
CA GLU A 278 10.15 7.02 -10.04
C GLU A 278 10.51 6.68 -11.49
N ALA A 279 11.69 7.11 -11.95
CA ALA A 279 12.16 6.85 -13.31
C ALA A 279 12.35 5.36 -13.62
N ASP A 280 12.57 4.50 -12.62
CA ASP A 280 12.82 3.06 -12.77
C ASP A 280 11.63 2.18 -12.33
N ARG A 281 10.59 2.77 -11.72
CA ARG A 281 9.40 2.01 -11.24
C ARG A 281 8.71 1.20 -12.33
N TRP A 282 8.80 1.65 -13.58
CA TRP A 282 8.22 0.94 -14.72
C TRP A 282 8.81 -0.47 -14.89
N MET A 283 10.08 -0.67 -14.52
CA MET A 283 10.76 -1.96 -14.61
C MET A 283 10.09 -3.00 -13.72
N LEU A 284 9.50 -2.58 -12.58
CA LEU A 284 8.77 -3.47 -11.67
C LEU A 284 7.58 -4.16 -12.36
N GLY A 285 6.96 -3.50 -13.34
CA GLY A 285 5.90 -4.10 -14.15
C GLY A 285 6.40 -5.19 -15.10
N GLN A 286 7.68 -5.20 -15.42
CA GLN A 286 8.31 -6.13 -16.36
C GLN A 286 9.08 -7.26 -15.68
N LEU A 287 9.46 -7.15 -14.41
CA LEU A 287 10.12 -8.23 -13.67
C LEU A 287 9.32 -9.55 -13.74
N ARG A 288 10.00 -10.63 -14.10
CA ARG A 288 9.47 -12.01 -14.12
C ARG A 288 10.08 -12.85 -13.01
N PRO A 289 9.37 -13.87 -12.51
CA PRO A 289 9.98 -14.87 -11.63
C PRO A 289 11.25 -15.47 -12.24
N GLY A 290 12.33 -15.50 -11.46
CA GLY A 290 13.65 -15.95 -11.89
C GLY A 290 14.58 -14.85 -12.43
N ASP A 291 14.07 -13.65 -12.73
CA ASP A 291 14.91 -12.52 -13.13
C ASP A 291 15.91 -12.15 -12.02
N SER A 292 17.10 -11.68 -12.42
CA SER A 292 18.09 -11.13 -11.49
C SER A 292 17.93 -9.62 -11.34
N VAL A 293 17.98 -9.14 -10.10
CA VAL A 293 17.82 -7.71 -9.75
C VAL A 293 19.00 -7.26 -8.90
N HIS A 294 19.71 -6.24 -9.35
CA HIS A 294 20.72 -5.54 -8.57
C HIS A 294 20.19 -4.18 -8.15
N LEU A 295 20.32 -3.84 -6.87
CA LEU A 295 19.89 -2.56 -6.33
C LEU A 295 21.08 -1.59 -6.41
N VAL A 296 20.91 -0.46 -7.10
CA VAL A 296 21.97 0.51 -7.34
C VAL A 296 21.66 1.80 -6.59
N PRO A 297 22.32 2.09 -5.46
CA PRO A 297 22.15 3.36 -4.76
C PRO A 297 22.50 4.55 -5.67
N VAL A 298 21.63 5.55 -5.72
CA VAL A 298 21.85 6.83 -6.41
C VAL A 298 21.51 8.02 -5.49
N THR A 299 21.78 9.25 -5.94
CA THR A 299 21.41 10.45 -5.18
C THR A 299 20.01 10.93 -5.53
N VAL A 300 19.41 11.75 -4.65
CA VAL A 300 18.09 12.37 -4.86
C VAL A 300 18.10 13.27 -6.10
N GLU A 301 19.20 13.99 -6.35
CA GLU A 301 19.35 14.86 -7.51
C GLU A 301 19.37 14.07 -8.82
N ASP A 302 20.06 12.93 -8.85
CA ASP A 302 20.14 12.09 -10.05
C ASP A 302 18.78 11.42 -10.33
N ALA A 303 18.04 11.05 -9.28
CA ALA A 303 16.68 10.55 -9.40
C ALA A 303 15.72 11.62 -9.94
N ALA A 304 15.81 12.86 -9.43
CA ALA A 304 15.03 14.00 -9.90
C ALA A 304 15.34 14.35 -11.36
N GLU A 305 16.61 14.29 -11.75
CA GLU A 305 17.03 14.51 -13.14
C GLU A 305 16.50 13.40 -14.07
N ALA A 306 16.59 12.14 -13.65
CA ALA A 306 16.08 11.00 -14.41
C ALA A 306 14.58 11.12 -14.72
N ILE A 307 13.77 11.51 -13.72
CA ILE A 307 12.33 11.70 -13.95
C ILE A 307 12.04 12.97 -14.76
N ARG A 308 12.81 14.06 -14.58
CA ARG A 308 12.68 15.29 -15.38
C ARG A 308 12.90 15.02 -16.86
N VAL A 309 13.96 14.29 -17.22
CA VAL A 309 14.25 13.91 -18.60
C VAL A 309 13.15 13.02 -19.18
N ARG A 310 12.66 12.03 -18.42
CA ARG A 310 11.52 11.20 -18.84
C ARG A 310 10.26 12.04 -19.11
N ARG A 311 9.96 13.03 -18.26
CA ARG A 311 8.78 13.91 -18.46
C ARG A 311 8.91 14.78 -19.71
N LEU A 312 10.11 15.32 -19.98
CA LEU A 312 10.36 16.06 -21.22
C LEU A 312 10.18 15.20 -22.46
N TRP A 313 10.68 13.96 -22.42
CA TRP A 313 10.49 13.01 -23.51
C TRP A 313 9.00 12.68 -23.76
N LEU A 314 8.24 12.42 -22.70
CA LEU A 314 6.79 12.15 -22.81
C LEU A 314 5.98 13.37 -23.26
N ALA A 315 6.50 14.59 -23.06
CA ALA A 315 5.87 15.82 -23.53
C ALA A 315 6.10 16.07 -25.04
N ASP A 316 7.21 15.58 -25.59
CA ASP A 316 7.52 15.68 -27.02
C ASP A 316 8.30 14.45 -27.52
N LEU A 317 7.56 13.46 -28.04
CA LEU A 317 8.11 12.20 -28.54
C LEU A 317 9.05 12.35 -29.75
N ARG A 318 9.13 13.54 -30.36
CA ARG A 318 10.07 13.81 -31.47
C ARG A 318 11.50 14.04 -30.97
N GLN A 319 11.66 14.26 -29.66
CA GLN A 319 12.98 14.38 -29.04
C GLN A 319 13.53 12.99 -28.74
N GLU A 320 14.81 12.79 -28.99
CA GLU A 320 15.49 11.56 -28.59
C GLU A 320 15.59 11.49 -27.05
N PRO A 321 15.37 10.31 -26.44
CA PRO A 321 15.55 10.14 -25.01
C PRO A 321 17.02 10.38 -24.65
N VAL A 322 17.28 11.34 -23.77
CA VAL A 322 18.63 11.65 -23.29
C VAL A 322 19.00 10.66 -22.17
N PRO A 323 20.10 9.88 -22.31
CA PRO A 323 20.55 9.00 -21.23
C PRO A 323 20.99 9.82 -20.02
N VAL A 324 20.40 9.56 -18.85
CA VAL A 324 20.86 10.15 -17.59
C VAL A 324 21.88 9.22 -16.96
N VAL A 325 23.12 9.66 -16.89
CA VAL A 325 24.18 8.97 -16.16
C VAL A 325 24.03 9.30 -14.68
N SER A 326 23.58 8.32 -13.89
CA SER A 326 23.49 8.46 -12.44
C SER A 326 24.85 8.20 -11.80
N ARG A 327 25.21 9.01 -10.81
CA ARG A 327 26.33 8.77 -9.91
C ARG A 327 25.90 7.70 -8.92
N VAL A 328 26.70 6.65 -8.81
CA VAL A 328 26.53 5.65 -7.75
C VAL A 328 26.77 6.35 -6.42
N SER A 329 25.79 6.27 -5.52
CA SER A 329 25.92 6.74 -4.14
C SER A 329 26.39 5.60 -3.23
N GLY A 330 26.75 5.93 -2.00
CA GLY A 330 27.04 4.92 -0.99
C GLY A 330 25.77 4.16 -0.55
N PRO A 331 25.93 3.02 0.14
CA PRO A 331 24.82 2.27 0.74
C PRO A 331 24.19 3.01 1.94
N GLU A 332 24.85 4.06 2.41
CA GLU A 332 24.42 4.85 3.55
C GLU A 332 23.13 5.61 3.26
N ARG A 333 22.30 5.75 4.30
CA ARG A 333 21.11 6.60 4.25
C ARG A 333 21.50 8.07 3.99
N PRO A 334 20.72 8.82 3.20
CA PRO A 334 20.87 10.26 3.13
C PRO A 334 20.83 10.89 4.53
N VAL A 335 21.62 11.96 4.71
CA VAL A 335 21.63 12.72 5.95
C VAL A 335 20.22 13.22 6.28
N VAL A 336 19.87 13.18 7.56
CA VAL A 336 18.62 13.74 8.09
C VAL A 336 18.54 15.21 7.64
N LEU A 337 17.45 15.58 6.96
CA LEU A 337 17.28 16.94 6.45
C LEU A 337 17.07 17.94 7.58
N GLU A 338 16.23 17.56 8.54
CA GLU A 338 15.92 18.38 9.72
C GLU A 338 15.77 17.48 10.95
N LYS A 339 16.29 17.94 12.09
CA LYS A 339 16.17 17.27 13.38
C LYS A 339 15.86 18.29 14.45
N ALA A 340 14.89 17.97 15.31
CA ALA A 340 14.56 18.78 16.47
C ALA A 340 14.58 17.92 17.73
N ASP A 341 15.18 18.47 18.79
CA ASP A 341 15.08 17.91 20.13
C ASP A 341 13.69 18.14 20.72
N ALA A 342 13.35 17.38 21.76
CA ALA A 342 12.07 17.55 22.44
C ALA A 342 11.96 18.96 23.05
N GLY A 343 10.84 19.62 22.76
CA GLY A 343 10.47 20.91 23.34
C GLY A 343 9.54 20.77 24.54
N ALA A 344 8.95 21.89 24.96
CA ALA A 344 7.96 21.88 26.04
C ALA A 344 6.67 21.12 25.68
N THR A 345 6.25 21.22 24.42
CA THR A 345 4.98 20.67 23.91
C THR A 345 5.14 19.79 22.66
N ALA A 346 6.33 19.81 22.05
CA ALA A 346 6.66 19.02 20.86
C ALA A 346 7.59 17.86 21.25
N PRO A 347 7.34 16.64 20.75
CA PRO A 347 8.30 15.55 20.89
C PRO A 347 9.56 15.85 20.08
N ALA A 348 10.65 15.13 20.37
CA ALA A 348 11.79 15.09 19.45
C ALA A 348 11.32 14.50 18.11
N TYR A 349 11.81 15.00 16.98
CA TYR A 349 11.47 14.43 15.67
C TYR A 349 12.61 14.57 14.67
N GLU A 350 12.57 13.72 13.66
CA GLU A 350 13.51 13.72 12.54
C GLU A 350 12.75 13.71 11.21
N ILE A 351 13.26 14.45 10.23
CA ILE A 351 12.72 14.51 8.86
C ILE A 351 13.74 13.91 7.90
N ARG A 352 13.35 12.82 7.23
CA ARG A 352 14.22 12.02 6.36
C ARG A 352 13.62 11.90 4.97
N CYS A 353 14.48 11.74 3.98
CA CYS A 353 14.04 11.32 2.64
C CYS A 353 13.54 9.86 2.70
N ALA A 354 12.42 9.61 2.03
CA ALA A 354 11.88 8.27 1.78
C ALA A 354 11.70 8.08 0.26
N GLY A 355 12.83 8.08 -0.44
CA GLY A 355 12.89 8.29 -1.89
C GLY A 355 13.03 9.78 -2.25
N GLU A 356 13.04 10.07 -3.54
CA GLU A 356 13.20 11.42 -4.11
C GLU A 356 11.89 12.25 -4.13
N ARG A 357 10.78 11.64 -3.71
CA ARG A 357 9.43 12.23 -3.73
C ARG A 357 8.71 12.21 -2.39
N HIS A 358 9.33 11.70 -1.34
CA HIS A 358 8.69 11.65 -0.04
C HIS A 358 9.61 12.12 1.06
N LEU A 359 9.03 12.84 2.01
CA LEU A 359 9.60 13.03 3.33
C LEU A 359 8.87 12.13 4.32
N LEU A 360 9.63 11.48 5.20
CA LEU A 360 9.12 10.83 6.38
C LEU A 360 9.51 11.65 7.60
N VAL A 361 8.52 12.15 8.32
CA VAL A 361 8.68 12.68 9.68
C VAL A 361 8.48 11.52 10.65
N GLU A 362 9.43 11.30 11.55
CA GLU A 362 9.27 10.36 12.67
C GLU A 362 9.44 11.10 13.99
N ALA A 363 8.46 10.94 14.89
CA ALA A 363 8.40 11.68 16.15
C ALA A 363 8.44 10.76 17.38
N GLY A 364 9.09 11.23 18.44
CA GLY A 364 9.21 10.55 19.71
C GLY A 364 10.09 9.28 19.67
N PRO A 365 10.21 8.56 20.79
CA PRO A 365 10.78 7.23 20.84
C PRO A 365 9.98 6.20 20.01
N ALA A 366 10.58 5.04 19.74
CA ALA A 366 9.94 3.92 19.03
C ALA A 366 9.01 3.12 19.97
N GLU A 367 8.01 3.80 20.53
CA GLU A 367 6.96 3.25 21.39
C GLU A 367 5.60 3.85 21.03
N LEU A 368 4.52 3.26 21.52
CA LEU A 368 3.21 3.89 21.39
C LEU A 368 3.03 5.01 22.43
N ASP A 369 3.10 6.25 21.95
CA ASP A 369 2.70 7.44 22.70
C ASP A 369 1.54 8.16 21.98
N LEU A 370 0.38 8.23 22.63
CA LEU A 370 -0.80 8.91 22.07
C LEU A 370 -0.59 10.42 21.99
N THR A 371 0.25 11.02 22.84
CA THR A 371 0.62 12.43 22.78
C THR A 371 1.38 12.72 21.49
N VAL A 372 2.35 11.86 21.14
CA VAL A 372 3.05 11.92 19.86
C VAL A 372 2.08 11.72 18.69
N ARG A 373 1.14 10.78 18.80
CA ARG A 373 0.13 10.57 17.74
C ARG A 373 -0.75 11.80 17.51
N VAL A 374 -1.20 12.46 18.58
CA VAL A 374 -1.94 13.73 18.50
C VAL A 374 -1.06 14.81 17.87
N TRP A 375 0.20 14.92 18.27
CA TRP A 375 1.14 15.88 17.66
C TRP A 375 1.29 15.66 16.15
N ILE A 376 1.45 14.41 15.70
CA ILE A 376 1.49 14.06 14.27
C ILE A 376 0.18 14.48 13.56
N HIS A 377 -0.96 14.29 14.22
CA HIS A 377 -2.25 14.73 13.68
C HIS A 377 -2.32 16.24 13.50
N LEU A 378 -1.90 16.99 14.51
CA LEU A 378 -1.88 18.45 14.48
C LEU A 378 -0.94 18.96 13.38
N LEU A 379 0.23 18.34 13.21
CA LEU A 379 1.14 18.65 12.11
C LEU A 379 0.50 18.39 10.74
N ALA A 380 -0.16 17.24 10.58
CA ALA A 380 -0.85 16.89 9.34
C ALA A 380 -2.01 17.85 9.04
N GLN A 381 -2.79 18.24 10.05
CA GLN A 381 -3.85 19.24 9.91
C GLN A 381 -3.30 20.62 9.55
N ALA A 382 -2.23 21.07 10.22
CA ALA A 382 -1.56 22.32 9.91
C ALA A 382 -1.03 22.34 8.47
N LEU A 383 -0.44 21.22 8.01
CA LEU A 383 0.02 21.09 6.62
C LEU A 383 -1.14 21.09 5.62
N ARG A 384 -2.26 20.44 5.93
CA ARG A 384 -3.47 20.49 5.07
C ARG A 384 -4.06 21.90 5.00
N HIS A 385 -3.96 22.67 6.09
CA HIS A 385 -4.45 24.05 6.15
C HIS A 385 -3.54 25.02 5.38
N ASP A 386 -2.23 24.89 5.55
CA ASP A 386 -1.18 25.67 4.87
C ASP A 386 -0.42 24.78 3.89
N LEU A 387 -1.14 24.31 2.86
CA LEU A 387 -0.67 23.30 1.91
C LEU A 387 0.22 23.93 0.82
N PRO A 388 1.54 23.65 0.79
CA PRO A 388 2.41 24.16 -0.26
C PRO A 388 2.04 23.58 -1.61
N ASP A 389 2.16 24.41 -2.64
CA ASP A 389 1.98 23.96 -4.02
C ASP A 389 3.03 22.90 -4.37
N GLY A 390 2.57 21.71 -4.79
CA GLY A 390 3.43 20.56 -5.07
C GLY A 390 3.39 19.44 -4.03
N VAL A 391 2.75 19.61 -2.87
CA VAL A 391 2.39 18.47 -2.01
C VAL A 391 1.24 17.71 -2.67
N THR A 392 1.41 16.40 -2.85
CA THR A 392 0.42 15.55 -3.53
C THR A 392 -0.35 14.64 -2.57
N GLU A 393 0.28 14.17 -1.49
CA GLU A 393 -0.35 13.29 -0.49
C GLU A 393 0.23 13.51 0.90
N ILE A 394 -0.59 13.30 1.93
CA ILE A 394 -0.24 13.43 3.35
C ILE A 394 -0.80 12.19 4.06
N VAL A 395 0.07 11.29 4.49
CA VAL A 395 -0.31 10.03 5.13
C VAL A 395 0.19 9.98 6.56
N GLU A 396 -0.76 9.89 7.49
CA GLU A 396 -0.48 9.78 8.92
C GLU A 396 -0.31 8.31 9.32
N GLY A 397 0.85 7.99 9.89
CA GLY A 397 1.12 6.76 10.63
C GLY A 397 0.89 6.90 12.13
N VAL A 398 1.31 5.90 12.89
CA VAL A 398 1.17 5.90 14.36
C VAL A 398 2.01 7.01 15.00
N ARG A 399 3.27 7.13 14.60
CA ARG A 399 4.24 8.12 15.10
C ARG A 399 5.01 8.78 13.97
N SER A 400 4.43 8.76 12.78
CA SER A 400 5.08 9.23 11.56
C SER A 400 4.12 9.95 10.63
N LEU A 401 4.67 10.80 9.77
CA LEU A 401 3.95 11.49 8.70
C LEU A 401 4.74 11.33 7.41
N LEU A 402 4.18 10.62 6.43
CA LEU A 402 4.74 10.54 5.09
C LEU A 402 4.09 11.61 4.21
N VAL A 403 4.90 12.49 3.62
CA VAL A 403 4.42 13.55 2.74
C VAL A 403 5.01 13.34 1.35
N ALA A 404 4.14 13.15 0.35
CA ALA A 404 4.53 13.01 -1.04
C ALA A 404 4.55 14.36 -1.76
N THR A 405 5.52 14.57 -2.66
CA THR A 405 5.61 15.78 -3.49
C THR A 405 5.70 15.46 -4.98
N ASP A 406 5.33 16.45 -5.79
CA ASP A 406 5.81 16.58 -7.16
C ASP A 406 7.18 17.27 -7.14
N SER A 407 8.23 16.49 -7.40
CA SER A 407 9.62 16.95 -7.38
C SER A 407 9.93 18.06 -8.40
N ALA A 408 9.08 18.27 -9.42
CA ALA A 408 9.23 19.39 -10.36
C ALA A 408 8.69 20.72 -9.80
N ARG A 409 7.87 20.68 -8.75
CA ARG A 409 7.19 21.85 -8.18
C ARG A 409 7.70 22.21 -6.79
N LEU A 410 8.05 21.20 -5.98
CA LEU A 410 8.48 21.37 -4.61
C LEU A 410 9.64 20.43 -4.26
N GLY A 411 10.78 21.02 -3.91
CA GLY A 411 11.95 20.28 -3.42
C GLY A 411 11.78 19.81 -1.97
N LEU A 412 12.35 18.65 -1.66
CA LEU A 412 12.25 18.01 -0.35
C LEU A 412 12.83 18.90 0.79
N ALA A 413 13.95 19.59 0.57
CA ALA A 413 14.52 20.49 1.57
C ALA A 413 13.60 21.68 1.91
N SER A 414 12.93 22.26 0.89
CA SER A 414 11.97 23.34 1.11
C SER A 414 10.74 22.87 1.88
N LEU A 415 10.24 21.68 1.58
CA LEU A 415 9.14 21.07 2.35
C LEU A 415 9.56 20.76 3.79
N ALA A 416 10.78 20.26 4.02
CA ALA A 416 11.29 19.99 5.36
C ALA A 416 11.31 21.27 6.22
N GLY A 417 11.83 22.37 5.68
CA GLY A 417 11.80 23.68 6.36
C GLY A 417 10.37 24.19 6.63
N HIS A 418 9.42 23.95 5.72
CA HIS A 418 8.01 24.28 5.94
C HIS A 418 7.40 23.47 7.08
N LEU A 419 7.68 22.16 7.14
CA LEU A 419 7.23 21.29 8.23
C LEU A 419 7.80 21.72 9.58
N VAL A 420 9.07 22.11 9.66
CA VAL A 420 9.68 22.64 10.89
C VAL A 420 8.97 23.93 11.34
N ARG A 421 8.64 24.83 10.41
CA ARG A 421 7.89 26.04 10.74
C ARG A 421 6.51 25.71 11.31
N LEU A 422 5.76 24.80 10.67
CA LEU A 422 4.45 24.38 11.15
C LEU A 422 4.55 23.71 12.53
N ALA A 423 5.51 22.81 12.71
CA ALA A 423 5.77 22.11 13.97
C ALA A 423 5.99 23.06 15.16
N SER A 424 6.66 24.20 14.93
CA SER A 424 6.90 25.21 15.97
C SER A 424 5.65 26.00 16.41
N GLN A 425 4.55 25.89 15.67
CA GLN A 425 3.33 26.67 15.85
C GLN A 425 2.14 25.81 16.31
N LEU A 426 2.37 24.53 16.57
CA LEU A 426 1.31 23.61 17.00
C LEU A 426 0.89 23.88 18.45
N ASP A 427 -0.40 23.73 18.70
CA ASP A 427 -0.96 23.69 20.05
C ASP A 427 -0.39 22.52 20.84
N ASP A 428 -0.41 22.63 22.18
CA ASP A 428 0.04 21.56 23.07
C ASP A 428 -0.89 20.33 22.95
N PRO A 429 -0.37 19.18 22.46
CA PRO A 429 -1.15 17.95 22.35
C PRO A 429 -1.81 17.51 23.66
N ALA A 430 -1.23 17.85 24.81
CA ALA A 430 -1.77 17.49 26.12
C ALA A 430 -3.06 18.25 26.48
N THR A 431 -3.31 19.40 25.83
CA THR A 431 -4.42 20.31 26.13
C THR A 431 -5.51 20.35 25.07
N VAL A 432 -5.20 19.88 23.85
CA VAL A 432 -6.15 19.88 22.74
C VAL A 432 -7.27 18.86 22.97
N VAL A 433 -8.49 19.27 22.62
CA VAL A 433 -9.65 18.39 22.51
C VAL A 433 -10.00 18.22 21.04
N LEU A 434 -9.80 17.01 20.52
CA LEU A 434 -10.08 16.69 19.13
C LEU A 434 -11.56 16.32 18.96
N PRO A 435 -12.23 16.84 17.91
CA PRO A 435 -13.53 16.32 17.51
C PRO A 435 -13.37 14.87 17.05
N ALA A 436 -14.21 13.99 17.58
CA ALA A 436 -14.20 12.57 17.27
C ALA A 436 -15.61 12.07 16.98
N ARG A 437 -15.71 10.80 16.60
CA ARG A 437 -16.98 10.09 16.50
C ARG A 437 -16.87 8.79 17.25
N GLU A 438 -17.86 8.46 18.08
CA GLU A 438 -17.99 7.09 18.56
C GLU A 438 -18.68 6.27 17.46
N VAL A 439 -18.07 5.16 17.07
CA VAL A 439 -18.55 4.26 16.02
C VAL A 439 -18.79 2.89 16.62
N THR A 440 -20.06 2.50 16.76
CA THR A 440 -20.42 1.19 17.31
C THR A 440 -20.57 0.17 16.18
N LEU A 441 -19.73 -0.86 16.23
CA LEU A 441 -19.68 -1.94 15.25
C LEU A 441 -20.20 -3.25 15.86
N PRO A 442 -21.14 -3.98 15.22
CA PRO A 442 -21.45 -5.34 15.64
C PRO A 442 -20.25 -6.27 15.35
N ILE A 443 -19.98 -7.22 16.24
CA ILE A 443 -18.91 -8.22 16.04
C ILE A 443 -19.44 -9.62 16.32
N ALA A 444 -19.21 -10.54 15.39
CA ALA A 444 -19.31 -11.97 15.64
C ALA A 444 -17.90 -12.48 16.00
N PHE A 445 -17.68 -12.72 17.29
CA PHE A 445 -16.47 -13.37 17.77
C PHE A 445 -16.41 -14.83 17.30
N ASP A 446 -15.19 -15.37 17.22
CA ASP A 446 -14.95 -16.78 16.89
C ASP A 446 -15.58 -17.22 15.55
N HIS A 447 -15.63 -16.30 14.59
CA HIS A 447 -16.35 -16.48 13.33
C HIS A 447 -15.74 -17.61 12.47
N PRO A 448 -16.54 -18.49 11.83
CA PRO A 448 -16.03 -19.63 11.04
C PRO A 448 -15.04 -19.25 9.92
N GLU A 449 -15.27 -18.15 9.20
CA GLU A 449 -14.31 -17.69 8.19
C GLU A 449 -12.93 -17.29 8.75
N ALA A 450 -12.82 -16.87 10.02
CA ALA A 450 -11.52 -16.61 10.64
C ALA A 450 -10.74 -17.92 10.82
N HIS A 451 -11.41 -19.00 11.25
CA HIS A 451 -10.83 -20.34 11.34
C HIS A 451 -10.41 -20.89 9.98
N GLU A 452 -11.20 -20.63 8.94
CA GLU A 452 -10.83 -21.00 7.57
C GLU A 452 -9.52 -20.32 7.13
N ALA A 453 -9.29 -19.06 7.51
CA ALA A 453 -8.03 -18.37 7.21
C ALA A 453 -6.84 -19.02 7.93
N MET A 454 -7.02 -19.39 9.21
CA MET A 454 -5.99 -20.10 9.99
C MET A 454 -5.69 -21.48 9.42
N ARG A 455 -6.72 -22.21 8.96
CA ARG A 455 -6.59 -23.52 8.32
C ARG A 455 -5.84 -23.44 7.00
N ARG A 456 -6.18 -22.49 6.12
CA ARG A 456 -5.44 -22.26 4.86
C ARG A 456 -3.98 -21.93 5.12
N TYR A 457 -3.72 -21.06 6.09
CA TYR A 457 -2.36 -20.66 6.44
C TYR A 457 -1.51 -21.83 6.95
N SER A 458 -2.02 -22.59 7.92
CA SER A 458 -1.30 -23.76 8.46
C SER A 458 -1.11 -24.85 7.41
N THR A 459 -2.03 -25.00 6.46
CA THR A 459 -1.88 -26.01 5.39
C THR A 459 -0.86 -25.60 4.33
N SER A 460 -0.88 -24.33 3.91
CA SER A 460 -0.21 -23.92 2.66
C SER A 460 1.00 -23.01 2.86
N VAL A 461 1.19 -22.45 4.06
CA VAL A 461 2.22 -21.45 4.32
C VAL A 461 3.14 -21.87 5.46
N ARG A 462 2.59 -22.17 6.65
CA ARG A 462 3.40 -22.51 7.83
C ARG A 462 2.67 -23.50 8.77
N PRO A 463 2.90 -24.81 8.61
CA PRO A 463 2.23 -25.84 9.42
C PRO A 463 2.56 -25.83 10.92
N ASP A 464 3.74 -25.33 11.30
CA ASP A 464 4.26 -25.27 12.67
C ASP A 464 4.00 -23.91 13.35
N ALA A 465 3.12 -23.08 12.79
CA ALA A 465 2.86 -21.75 13.30
C ALA A 465 2.23 -21.80 14.71
N PRO A 466 2.84 -21.18 15.73
CA PRO A 466 2.43 -21.36 17.13
C PRO A 466 1.12 -20.65 17.49
N TRP A 467 0.68 -19.72 16.63
CA TRP A 467 -0.62 -19.06 16.73
C TRP A 467 -1.75 -19.87 16.07
N CYS A 468 -1.45 -20.95 15.34
CA CYS A 468 -2.43 -21.86 14.78
C CYS A 468 -2.54 -23.14 15.64
N PRO A 469 -3.69 -23.83 15.67
CA PRO A 469 -4.90 -23.59 14.87
C PRO A 469 -5.84 -22.50 15.39
N ASP A 470 -5.56 -21.90 16.56
CA ASP A 470 -6.48 -20.96 17.22
C ASP A 470 -5.74 -19.70 17.70
N ASN A 471 -5.93 -18.61 16.97
CA ASN A 471 -5.33 -17.31 17.27
C ASN A 471 -5.81 -16.74 18.60
N VAL A 472 -7.06 -16.98 19.00
CA VAL A 472 -7.63 -16.46 20.26
C VAL A 472 -6.98 -17.17 21.44
N GLU A 473 -6.81 -18.48 21.34
CA GLU A 473 -6.09 -19.26 22.34
C GLU A 473 -4.62 -18.81 22.44
N PHE A 474 -3.99 -18.46 21.31
CA PHE A 474 -2.66 -17.86 21.34
C PHE A 474 -2.64 -16.50 22.06
N ILE A 475 -3.57 -15.59 21.75
CA ILE A 475 -3.71 -14.30 22.45
C ILE A 475 -3.90 -14.52 23.96
N ARG A 476 -4.71 -15.50 24.35
CA ARG A 476 -4.91 -15.87 25.76
C ARG A 476 -3.59 -16.27 26.43
N ARG A 477 -2.82 -17.19 25.82
CA ARG A 477 -1.53 -17.67 26.35
C ARG A 477 -0.52 -16.55 26.53
N VAL A 478 -0.32 -15.74 25.48
CA VAL A 478 0.71 -14.68 25.47
C VAL A 478 0.37 -13.50 26.40
N ASN A 479 -0.88 -13.38 26.84
CA ASN A 479 -1.31 -12.38 27.83
C ASN A 479 -1.59 -12.96 29.23
N ASP A 480 -1.35 -14.25 29.45
CA ASP A 480 -1.64 -14.98 30.70
C ASP A 480 -3.07 -14.75 31.22
N LEU A 481 -4.03 -14.92 30.32
CA LEU A 481 -5.46 -14.85 30.64
C LEU A 481 -5.98 -16.23 31.11
N PRO A 482 -6.77 -16.29 32.20
CA PRO A 482 -7.30 -17.54 32.73
C PRO A 482 -8.18 -18.33 31.74
N ARG A 483 -9.00 -17.63 30.95
CA ARG A 483 -9.96 -18.25 30.00
C ARG A 483 -9.84 -17.64 28.62
N ARG A 484 -10.14 -18.44 27.60
CA ARG A 484 -10.18 -18.01 26.18
C ARG A 484 -11.16 -16.85 25.98
N ASP A 485 -12.35 -16.93 26.57
CA ASP A 485 -13.41 -15.93 26.39
C ASP A 485 -13.07 -14.55 26.99
N GLU A 486 -12.13 -14.47 27.93
CA GLU A 486 -11.67 -13.18 28.46
C GLU A 486 -11.01 -12.31 27.39
N VAL A 487 -10.49 -12.91 26.31
CA VAL A 487 -10.04 -12.16 25.13
C VAL A 487 -11.19 -11.37 24.52
N PHE A 488 -12.36 -12.00 24.34
CA PHE A 488 -13.54 -11.35 23.77
C PHE A 488 -14.15 -10.32 24.73
N GLU A 489 -14.19 -10.63 26.02
CA GLU A 489 -14.67 -9.71 27.06
C GLU A 489 -13.85 -8.41 27.07
N ILE A 490 -12.51 -8.51 27.02
CA ILE A 490 -11.61 -7.35 26.94
C ILE A 490 -11.85 -6.56 25.66
N ILE A 491 -12.01 -7.23 24.51
CA ILE A 491 -12.24 -6.56 23.23
C ILE A 491 -13.58 -5.82 23.21
N ALA A 492 -14.63 -6.42 23.75
CA ALA A 492 -15.96 -5.80 23.82
C ALA A 492 -16.02 -4.63 24.82
N ALA A 493 -15.24 -4.69 25.92
CA ALA A 493 -15.18 -3.63 26.92
C ALA A 493 -14.38 -2.39 26.47
N ALA A 494 -13.48 -2.57 25.51
CA ALA A 494 -12.56 -1.52 25.08
C ALA A 494 -13.20 -0.45 24.18
N THR A 495 -12.68 0.77 24.32
CA THR A 495 -12.85 1.84 23.33
C THR A 495 -11.53 1.97 22.57
N TYR A 496 -11.59 1.80 21.24
CA TYR A 496 -10.41 1.81 20.38
C TYR A 496 -10.32 3.12 19.62
N LEU A 497 -9.22 3.85 19.78
CA LEU A 497 -8.90 5.03 18.98
C LEU A 497 -8.31 4.61 17.64
N VAL A 498 -8.91 5.03 16.53
CA VAL A 498 -8.30 4.90 15.20
C VAL A 498 -7.13 5.87 15.09
N VAL A 499 -5.92 5.31 14.94
CA VAL A 499 -4.67 6.06 14.84
C VAL A 499 -4.10 6.09 13.42
N GLY A 500 -4.74 5.40 12.47
CA GLY A 500 -4.36 5.40 11.06
C GLY A 500 -5.39 4.65 10.23
N LEU A 501 -5.35 4.84 8.92
CA LEU A 501 -6.18 4.13 7.95
C LEU A 501 -5.30 3.50 6.87
N GLY A 502 -5.81 2.46 6.22
CA GLY A 502 -5.08 1.72 5.18
C GLY A 502 -4.17 0.61 5.71
N ASP A 503 -4.39 0.10 6.93
CA ASP A 503 -3.70 -1.07 7.52
C ASP A 503 -4.66 -2.29 7.59
N VAL A 504 -4.78 -3.12 6.56
CA VAL A 504 -4.24 -2.91 5.21
C VAL A 504 -5.37 -2.74 4.19
N TYR A 505 -5.21 -1.71 3.35
CA TYR A 505 -6.11 -1.29 2.27
C TYR A 505 -7.49 -0.74 2.68
N LEU A 506 -8.09 0.06 1.78
CA LEU A 506 -9.51 0.42 1.74
C LEU A 506 -10.13 0.81 3.09
N GLY A 507 -9.56 1.81 3.75
CA GLY A 507 -10.07 2.36 5.00
C GLY A 507 -9.96 1.42 6.20
N ALA A 508 -9.21 0.32 6.08
CA ALA A 508 -8.91 -0.56 7.21
C ALA A 508 -8.20 0.25 8.31
N PRO A 509 -8.73 0.30 9.54
CA PRO A 509 -8.13 1.08 10.60
C PRO A 509 -6.94 0.35 11.19
N VAL A 510 -5.92 1.11 11.60
CA VAL A 510 -5.07 0.72 12.73
C VAL A 510 -5.61 1.44 13.95
N ALA A 511 -6.03 0.70 14.97
CA ALA A 511 -6.66 1.25 16.16
C ALA A 511 -6.03 0.70 17.43
N VAL A 512 -6.11 1.45 18.52
CA VAL A 512 -5.54 1.05 19.81
C VAL A 512 -6.49 1.35 20.97
N PRO A 513 -6.57 0.49 21.99
CA PRO A 513 -7.36 0.81 23.18
C PRO A 513 -6.89 2.10 23.86
N VAL A 514 -7.85 2.99 24.11
CA VAL A 514 -7.66 4.22 24.88
C VAL A 514 -7.22 3.88 26.30
N ASP A 515 -7.92 2.93 26.94
CA ASP A 515 -7.54 2.38 28.23
C ASP A 515 -6.40 1.35 28.07
N PRO A 516 -5.21 1.61 28.63
CA PRO A 516 -4.08 0.70 28.49
C PRO A 516 -4.30 -0.70 29.09
N ARG A 517 -5.25 -0.87 30.02
CA ARG A 517 -5.61 -2.19 30.57
C ARG A 517 -6.22 -3.11 29.52
N HIS A 518 -6.79 -2.56 28.45
CA HIS A 518 -7.35 -3.34 27.35
C HIS A 518 -6.35 -3.66 26.23
N ARG A 519 -5.10 -3.22 26.31
CA ARG A 519 -4.06 -3.49 25.30
C ARG A 519 -3.56 -4.94 25.41
N LEU A 520 -4.21 -5.84 24.69
CA LEU A 520 -3.74 -7.21 24.47
C LEU A 520 -2.51 -7.18 23.56
N VAL A 521 -1.41 -7.77 24.01
CA VAL A 521 -0.16 -7.83 23.24
C VAL A 521 -0.13 -9.14 22.47
N THR A 522 0.25 -9.10 21.19
CA THR A 522 0.43 -10.31 20.37
C THR A 522 1.45 -10.08 19.25
N THR A 523 1.77 -11.10 18.46
CA THR A 523 2.66 -10.96 17.30
C THR A 523 1.89 -10.89 15.99
N LYS A 524 2.46 -10.20 14.99
CA LYS A 524 2.07 -10.36 13.59
C LYS A 524 2.54 -11.76 13.09
N TYR A 525 1.83 -12.33 12.12
CA TYR A 525 2.17 -13.58 11.46
C TYR A 525 3.54 -13.50 10.78
N ASN A 526 4.30 -14.60 10.79
CA ASN A 526 5.58 -14.74 10.09
C ASN A 526 5.66 -16.05 9.28
N PRO A 527 5.62 -16.00 7.93
CA PRO A 527 5.25 -14.84 7.10
C PRO A 527 3.74 -14.53 7.21
N ALA A 528 3.30 -13.38 6.70
CA ALA A 528 1.88 -12.99 6.68
C ALA A 528 0.99 -13.97 5.88
N ARG A 529 -0.31 -14.00 6.18
CA ARG A 529 -1.29 -14.78 5.40
C ARG A 529 -1.43 -14.21 4.00
N THR A 530 -1.66 -15.10 3.03
CA THR A 530 -2.05 -14.75 1.66
C THR A 530 -3.55 -14.47 1.52
N TRP A 531 -4.37 -14.92 2.48
CA TRP A 531 -5.82 -14.77 2.47
C TRP A 531 -6.39 -14.49 3.86
N THR A 532 -7.27 -13.50 3.94
CA THR A 532 -8.01 -13.05 5.13
C THR A 532 -9.39 -12.62 4.64
N PRO A 533 -10.49 -13.05 5.27
CA PRO A 533 -11.82 -12.70 4.83
C PRO A 533 -12.10 -11.21 5.07
N GLN A 534 -12.94 -10.63 4.20
CA GLN A 534 -13.37 -9.25 4.34
C GLN A 534 -13.98 -8.99 5.72
N ASN A 535 -13.57 -7.88 6.34
CA ASN A 535 -13.96 -7.39 7.66
C ASN A 535 -13.71 -8.37 8.79
N ALA A 536 -12.71 -9.25 8.63
CA ALA A 536 -12.06 -9.86 9.77
C ALA A 536 -11.55 -8.78 10.72
N VAL A 537 -11.67 -9.04 12.01
CA VAL A 537 -11.09 -8.23 13.07
C VAL A 537 -9.88 -8.99 13.59
N GLY A 538 -8.73 -8.33 13.71
CA GLY A 538 -7.52 -8.95 14.21
C GLY A 538 -6.68 -8.03 15.09
N ILE A 539 -5.77 -8.62 15.87
CA ILE A 539 -4.83 -7.91 16.73
C ILE A 539 -3.38 -8.25 16.31
N GLY A 540 -2.51 -7.25 16.22
CA GLY A 540 -1.10 -7.41 15.84
C GLY A 540 -0.24 -6.42 16.61
N GLY A 541 0.73 -6.90 17.40
CA GLY A 541 1.31 -6.06 18.44
C GLY A 541 0.24 -5.73 19.47
N ILE A 542 0.02 -4.44 19.70
CA ILE A 542 -1.08 -3.89 20.52
C ILE A 542 -2.22 -3.28 19.69
N TYR A 543 -2.12 -3.38 18.37
CA TYR A 543 -3.04 -2.75 17.43
C TYR A 543 -4.18 -3.67 17.03
N LEU A 544 -5.35 -3.09 16.83
CA LEU A 544 -6.51 -3.71 16.23
C LEU A 544 -6.67 -3.25 14.78
N CYS A 545 -7.03 -4.19 13.90
CA CYS A 545 -7.35 -3.95 12.50
C CYS A 545 -8.74 -4.50 12.15
N VAL A 546 -9.43 -3.83 11.22
CA VAL A 546 -10.59 -4.37 10.48
C VAL A 546 -10.28 -4.40 8.99
N TYR A 547 -10.14 -5.59 8.40
CA TYR A 547 -9.75 -5.75 7.00
C TYR A 547 -10.84 -5.20 6.04
N GLY A 548 -10.56 -4.15 5.27
CA GLY A 548 -11.55 -3.49 4.40
C GLY A 548 -12.01 -4.34 3.21
N MET A 549 -11.15 -5.25 2.77
CA MET A 549 -11.34 -6.17 1.64
C MET A 549 -10.82 -7.58 1.99
N GLU A 550 -11.18 -8.54 1.17
CA GLU A 550 -10.56 -9.87 1.18
C GLU A 550 -9.14 -9.79 0.61
N GLY A 551 -8.14 -10.33 1.31
CA GLY A 551 -6.74 -10.18 0.87
C GLY A 551 -5.70 -10.65 1.87
N PRO A 552 -4.42 -10.30 1.69
CA PRO A 552 -3.35 -10.69 2.61
C PRO A 552 -3.53 -10.01 3.99
N GLY A 553 -2.94 -10.61 5.04
CA GLY A 553 -3.04 -10.05 6.39
C GLY A 553 -2.11 -10.69 7.41
N GLY A 554 -1.59 -9.87 8.33
CA GLY A 554 -0.63 -10.29 9.36
C GLY A 554 -1.19 -10.42 10.78
N TYR A 555 -2.41 -9.95 11.07
CA TYR A 555 -2.90 -9.83 12.45
C TYR A 555 -3.57 -11.12 12.92
N GLN A 556 -3.52 -11.40 14.21
CA GLN A 556 -4.21 -12.52 14.86
C GLN A 556 -5.72 -12.29 14.87
N LEU A 557 -6.45 -13.09 14.09
CA LEU A 557 -7.90 -12.95 13.91
C LEU A 557 -8.70 -13.35 15.16
N VAL A 558 -9.70 -12.53 15.53
CA VAL A 558 -10.57 -12.73 16.70
C VAL A 558 -12.06 -12.84 16.34
N GLY A 559 -12.47 -12.35 15.17
CA GLY A 559 -13.86 -12.34 14.74
C GLY A 559 -14.07 -11.63 13.41
N ARG A 560 -15.33 -11.27 13.12
CA ARG A 560 -15.72 -10.45 11.96
C ARG A 560 -16.72 -9.39 12.34
N THR A 561 -16.70 -8.29 11.60
CA THR A 561 -17.61 -7.15 11.78
C THR A 561 -18.27 -6.75 10.45
N VAL A 562 -18.97 -5.62 10.41
CA VAL A 562 -19.60 -5.05 9.21
C VAL A 562 -18.58 -4.42 8.25
N PRO A 563 -18.96 -4.12 6.99
CA PRO A 563 -18.08 -3.39 6.09
C PRO A 563 -17.61 -2.06 6.67
N VAL A 564 -16.30 -1.81 6.63
CA VAL A 564 -15.69 -0.49 6.90
C VAL A 564 -15.36 0.28 5.60
N TRP A 565 -15.62 -0.37 4.47
CA TRP A 565 -15.52 0.17 3.11
C TRP A 565 -16.79 -0.16 2.33
N ARG A 566 -17.36 0.84 1.67
CA ARG A 566 -18.56 0.72 0.82
C ARG A 566 -18.46 1.65 -0.38
N LEU A 567 -18.52 1.11 -1.58
CA LEU A 567 -18.48 1.89 -2.81
C LEU A 567 -19.82 1.77 -3.55
N THR A 568 -20.74 2.69 -3.27
CA THR A 568 -22.00 2.86 -4.02
C THR A 568 -22.06 4.23 -4.71
N ARG A 569 -22.99 4.41 -5.64
CA ARG A 569 -23.21 5.71 -6.31
C ARG A 569 -23.71 6.82 -5.37
N GLN A 570 -24.17 6.47 -4.18
CA GLN A 570 -24.71 7.42 -3.19
C GLN A 570 -23.68 7.88 -2.16
N ASP A 571 -22.53 7.20 -2.08
CA ASP A 571 -21.51 7.50 -1.08
C ASP A 571 -20.70 8.73 -1.50
N GLU A 572 -20.60 9.73 -0.61
CA GLU A 572 -19.67 10.86 -0.78
C GLU A 572 -18.21 10.39 -0.66
N GLN A 573 -17.95 9.41 0.21
CA GLN A 573 -16.65 8.76 0.40
C GLN A 573 -16.84 7.26 0.71
N PRO A 574 -15.97 6.37 0.21
CA PRO A 574 -16.16 4.94 0.44
C PRO A 574 -15.63 4.39 1.78
N TRP A 575 -14.68 5.07 2.43
CA TRP A 575 -14.18 4.67 3.75
C TRP A 575 -15.12 5.20 4.84
N LEU A 576 -15.63 4.30 5.68
CA LEU A 576 -16.65 4.63 6.68
C LEU A 576 -16.06 5.09 8.02
N LEU A 577 -14.81 4.70 8.28
CA LEU A 577 -14.02 5.11 9.45
C LEU A 577 -13.11 6.29 9.12
N ARG A 578 -12.77 7.09 10.14
CA ARG A 578 -11.92 8.28 10.06
C ARG A 578 -10.82 8.20 11.12
N GLN A 579 -9.74 8.94 10.89
CA GLN A 579 -8.73 9.22 11.91
C GLN A 579 -9.43 9.75 13.18
N PHE A 580 -9.02 9.26 14.35
CA PHE A 580 -9.60 9.59 15.67
C PHE A 580 -11.05 9.15 15.91
N ASP A 581 -11.64 8.30 15.06
CA ASP A 581 -12.86 7.60 15.46
C ASP A 581 -12.59 6.72 16.71
N LEU A 582 -13.57 6.65 17.59
CA LEU A 582 -13.60 5.80 18.78
C LEU A 582 -14.48 4.59 18.49
N ILE A 583 -13.86 3.48 18.12
CA ILE A 583 -14.58 2.23 17.80
C ILE A 583 -14.97 1.53 19.10
N ARG A 584 -16.22 1.06 19.15
CA ARG A 584 -16.74 0.14 20.17
C ARG A 584 -17.39 -1.06 19.52
N PHE A 585 -17.27 -2.22 20.15
CA PHE A 585 -17.85 -3.45 19.63
C PHE A 585 -19.09 -3.87 20.42
N THR A 586 -20.13 -4.30 19.71
CA THR A 586 -21.30 -4.97 20.30
C THR A 586 -21.32 -6.43 19.85
N PRO A 587 -21.19 -7.42 20.75
CA PRO A 587 -21.24 -8.83 20.38
C PRO A 587 -22.59 -9.20 19.77
N VAL A 588 -22.57 -9.92 18.65
CA VAL A 588 -23.75 -10.48 17.95
C VAL A 588 -23.46 -11.89 17.46
N THR A 589 -24.50 -12.63 17.10
CA THR A 589 -24.34 -13.93 16.43
C THR A 589 -23.87 -13.74 14.98
N ALA A 590 -23.27 -14.78 14.40
CA ALA A 590 -22.87 -14.76 12.98
C ALA A 590 -24.07 -14.55 12.03
N ALA A 591 -25.26 -15.01 12.41
CA ALA A 591 -26.49 -14.84 11.63
C ALA A 591 -26.98 -13.39 11.65
N GLU A 592 -27.01 -12.75 12.81
CA GLU A 592 -27.35 -11.32 12.93
C GLU A 592 -26.34 -10.45 12.18
N LEU A 593 -25.04 -10.75 12.33
CA LEU A 593 -24.00 -10.04 11.59
C LEU A 593 -24.19 -10.15 10.07
N ALA A 594 -24.57 -11.32 9.56
CA ALA A 594 -24.80 -11.52 8.13
C ALA A 594 -25.90 -10.61 7.58
N LEU A 595 -26.97 -10.38 8.35
CA LEU A 595 -28.06 -9.46 7.99
C LEU A 595 -27.56 -8.01 7.97
N GLU A 596 -26.90 -7.54 9.03
CA GLU A 596 -26.39 -6.16 9.11
C GLU A 596 -25.35 -5.88 8.00
N ARG A 597 -24.47 -6.85 7.73
CA ARG A 597 -23.50 -6.78 6.62
C ARG A 597 -24.18 -6.58 5.27
N ALA A 598 -25.29 -7.28 5.02
CA ALA A 598 -26.02 -7.18 3.76
C ALA A 598 -26.70 -5.81 3.58
N GLU A 599 -27.27 -5.25 4.64
CA GLU A 599 -27.90 -3.92 4.61
C GLU A 599 -26.88 -2.80 4.36
N ILE A 600 -25.74 -2.84 5.07
CA ILE A 600 -24.67 -1.84 4.87
C ILE A 600 -24.08 -1.96 3.46
N LYS A 601 -23.76 -3.18 3.01
CA LYS A 601 -23.21 -3.40 1.66
C LYS A 601 -24.15 -2.89 0.56
N ALA A 602 -25.46 -3.00 0.76
CA ALA A 602 -26.46 -2.51 -0.18
C ALA A 602 -26.74 -1.00 -0.09
N GLY A 603 -26.11 -0.28 0.85
CA GLY A 603 -26.35 1.14 1.08
C GLY A 603 -27.70 1.44 1.76
N ARG A 604 -28.36 0.44 2.35
CA ARG A 604 -29.66 0.61 3.05
C ARG A 604 -29.50 0.95 4.54
N ALA A 605 -28.32 0.72 5.10
CA ALA A 605 -27.95 1.10 6.45
C ALA A 605 -26.53 1.67 6.46
N ASP A 606 -26.18 2.41 7.50
CA ASP A 606 -24.82 2.93 7.74
C ASP A 606 -24.32 2.50 9.13
N LEU A 607 -23.05 2.80 9.43
CA LEU A 607 -22.47 2.59 10.75
C LEU A 607 -23.23 3.41 11.79
N ARG A 608 -23.37 2.85 13.00
CA ARG A 608 -23.98 3.56 14.13
C ARG A 608 -22.94 4.54 14.68
N VAL A 609 -23.17 5.83 14.45
CA VAL A 609 -22.23 6.90 14.76
C VAL A 609 -22.86 7.95 15.67
N SER A 610 -22.14 8.39 16.70
CA SER A 610 -22.51 9.54 17.53
C SER A 610 -21.34 10.53 17.70
N PRO A 611 -21.61 11.83 17.86
CA PRO A 611 -20.57 12.82 18.17
C PRO A 611 -19.81 12.45 19.44
N ALA A 612 -18.49 12.61 19.43
CA ALA A 612 -17.62 12.38 20.57
C ALA A 612 -16.45 13.35 20.57
N THR A 613 -15.60 13.28 21.59
CA THR A 613 -14.34 14.01 21.68
C THR A 613 -13.23 13.09 22.17
N PHE A 614 -12.00 13.40 21.80
CA PHE A 614 -10.81 12.72 22.32
C PHE A 614 -9.82 13.76 22.86
N SER A 615 -9.23 13.50 24.03
CA SER A 615 -8.17 14.31 24.60
C SER A 615 -7.14 13.43 25.30
N ILE A 616 -5.87 13.87 25.31
CA ILE A 616 -4.81 13.19 26.06
C ILE A 616 -5.06 13.30 27.58
N ALA A 617 -5.67 14.40 28.03
CA ALA A 617 -6.07 14.57 29.42
C ALA A 617 -6.99 13.45 29.91
N ASP A 618 -7.92 12.96 29.08
CA ASP A 618 -8.78 11.82 29.44
C ASP A 618 -7.99 10.51 29.56
N VAL A 619 -6.99 10.29 28.71
CA VAL A 619 -6.11 9.12 28.79
C VAL A 619 -5.33 9.13 30.09
N HIS A 620 -4.70 10.27 30.42
CA HIS A 620 -3.94 10.41 31.67
C HIS A 620 -4.82 10.23 32.91
N ARG A 621 -6.06 10.70 32.88
CA ARG A 621 -7.02 10.48 33.96
C ARG A 621 -7.29 8.99 34.19
N ILE A 622 -7.52 8.22 33.13
CA ILE A 622 -7.69 6.75 33.21
C ILE A 622 -6.45 6.08 33.82
N GLU A 623 -5.25 6.49 33.41
CA GLU A 623 -4.01 5.92 33.94
C GLU A 623 -3.78 6.27 35.43
N GLN A 624 -4.22 7.44 35.86
CA GLN A 624 -4.09 7.91 37.25
C GLN A 624 -5.15 7.31 38.20
N GLU A 625 -6.30 6.87 37.69
CA GLU A 625 -7.37 6.28 38.51
C GLU A 625 -6.99 4.89 39.06
N ALA A 626 -6.10 4.14 38.39
CA ALA A 626 -5.73 2.78 38.82
C ALA A 626 -4.25 2.42 38.53
N PRO A 627 -3.25 3.18 39.02
CA PRO A 627 -1.84 3.03 38.63
C PRO A 627 -1.24 1.68 39.06
N VAL A 628 -1.63 1.17 40.23
CA VAL A 628 -1.15 -0.12 40.76
C VAL A 628 -1.70 -1.29 39.94
N GLU A 629 -2.99 -1.25 39.60
CA GLU A 629 -3.62 -2.26 38.75
C GLU A 629 -2.97 -2.26 37.36
N LEU A 630 -2.77 -1.08 36.76
CA LEU A 630 -2.16 -0.94 35.46
C LEU A 630 -0.72 -1.49 35.43
N ALA A 631 0.09 -1.16 36.44
CA ALA A 631 1.44 -1.69 36.58
C ALA A 631 1.45 -3.22 36.70
N ALA A 632 0.53 -3.78 37.50
CA ALA A 632 0.39 -5.23 37.66
C ALA A 632 -0.02 -5.92 36.35
N VAL A 633 -1.01 -5.38 35.63
CA VAL A 633 -1.45 -5.92 34.32
C VAL A 633 -0.32 -5.87 33.30
N ARG A 634 0.39 -4.73 33.19
CA ARG A 634 1.54 -4.57 32.28
C ARG A 634 2.66 -5.56 32.61
N ALA A 635 3.03 -5.69 33.88
CA ALA A 635 4.08 -6.60 34.31
C ALA A 635 3.72 -8.06 34.02
N LYS A 636 2.48 -8.47 34.33
CA LYS A 636 1.97 -9.82 34.08
C LYS A 636 1.99 -10.18 32.59
N ARG A 637 1.45 -9.30 31.73
CA ARG A 637 1.46 -9.50 30.27
C ARG A 637 2.86 -9.54 29.69
N ARG A 638 3.77 -8.67 30.16
CA ARG A 638 5.17 -8.67 29.72
C ARG A 638 5.86 -9.99 30.07
N ALA A 639 5.68 -10.49 31.28
CA ALA A 639 6.25 -11.78 31.70
C ALA A 639 5.69 -12.95 30.85
N ALA A 640 4.38 -12.94 30.55
CA ALA A 640 3.75 -13.94 29.70
C ALA A 640 4.27 -13.90 28.26
N PHE A 641 4.42 -12.70 27.71
CA PHE A 641 4.99 -12.47 26.38
C PHE A 641 6.43 -12.98 26.28
N GLU A 642 7.27 -12.66 27.27
CA GLU A 642 8.64 -13.15 27.35
C GLU A 642 8.73 -14.67 27.46
N ALA A 643 7.85 -15.29 28.26
CA ALA A 643 7.80 -16.73 28.40
C ALA A 643 7.38 -17.43 27.09
N GLU A 644 6.38 -16.90 26.38
CA GLU A 644 5.95 -17.45 25.09
C GLU A 644 7.03 -17.23 24.01
N ARG A 645 7.72 -16.09 24.02
CA ARG A 645 8.88 -15.83 23.14
C ARG A 645 9.99 -16.86 23.37
N ALA A 646 10.36 -17.12 24.62
CA ALA A 646 11.41 -18.07 24.95
C ALA A 646 11.07 -19.51 24.50
N ARG A 647 9.80 -19.91 24.53
CA ARG A 647 9.34 -21.22 24.05
C ARG A 647 9.50 -21.42 22.54
N TRP A 648 9.58 -20.34 21.77
CA TRP A 648 9.72 -20.42 20.31
C TRP A 648 11.15 -20.19 19.83
N GLY A 649 11.96 -19.50 20.64
CA GLY A 649 13.39 -19.35 20.38
C GLY A 649 14.22 -20.60 20.72
N ALA A 650 13.64 -21.53 21.50
CA ALA A 650 14.20 -22.84 21.84
C ALA A 650 13.67 -23.92 20.89
#